data_AF-A0A1G7Q5H3-F1
#
_entry.id   AF-A0A1G7Q5H3-F1
#
_cell.length_a   1.000
_cell.length_b   1.000
_cell.length_c   1.000
_cell.angle_alpha   90.00
_cell.angle_beta   90.00
_cell.angle_gamma   90.00
#
_symmetry.space_group_name_H-M   'P 1'
#
loop_
_entity.id
_entity.type
_entity.pdbx_description
1 polymer ?
#
loop_
_entity_poly.entity_id
_entity_poly.type
_entity_poly.pdbx_seq_one_letter_code
_entity_poly.pdbx_strand_id
1 'polypeptide(L)'
;MIPLTSELVAIGKTATDKADAIAQAVDLLTAAGKIDPRYGQSMMGREAVANTFLGNGIAIPHGLPQDRDLIHDTAIAVVQLPAGVEWAPGDTARLVVAIAAKSDEHLQVLSNLTDVLADEAEAERLATTTDAAVIVARLTGAAAPVAAPAEGPADFAQGIDVVVSGPHGLHARPATTLVDLAKGFAAEIRVRNGAKVANGKSLISLLNLGAAQGAALRVSAEGPEADAALAALAAAFAAGLEDEEDTGAAAPEAATPGLTGAIASMACYEGRTLHGISSSPGYAFAPVFRFARDEVVFDTDGADAAFETDRLDTALQTAWHELEELHDEVWKKSGPARAAIFRAHQEFLHDPEMVAEAKALIGQGRSAGFAWHRVFSERADLLGAMKDAVLSGRAIDLRDAGQRVLQHLGRVRTGETHLPTAPCILLADDLTPSDTARLDPALVRGLATAQGGPTSHTAIIARALDIPAVAGVGPRLLDLASGTPVLLDGGAGVIVVAPTEADKARAEAAMAALAAQREAEARERYKPALTLDGARVEVVANISDVAEAIASVEAGAEGVGLLRTEFLFVNREAPPGEDEQLAIYAAMLEALNGLPIIIRTLDVGGDKEIPYLRMPVEQNPFLGERGIRFCLSHEDLFRTQLRAIYRAAAKGQVRIMFPMIAMIEELETARRIAEEVRQEVGAAPVEIGIMIEIPSAVMMALELAKRVDFFSIGTNDLTQYALAMDRMHPVLAKQADGLHPAVLRLIDMTVRAAEAAGIWVGACGGIAGDPIGAAVLSGLGVRELSVSIPAVAGIKAQLRRSAMAENRDLARRALACTTAADVRGLK
;
A
#
# COMPACT_ATOMS: atom_id res chain seq x y z
N MET A 1 1.46 -27.83 8.18
CA MET A 1 2.02 -27.70 9.54
C MET A 1 2.67 -29.03 9.88
N ILE A 2 3.95 -29.05 10.24
CA ILE A 2 4.64 -30.32 10.57
C ILE A 2 4.08 -30.83 11.91
N PRO A 3 3.63 -32.10 12.00
CA PRO A 3 3.07 -32.62 13.23
C PRO A 3 4.18 -32.81 14.28
N LEU A 4 4.11 -32.05 15.38
CA LEU A 4 4.84 -32.30 16.61
C LEU A 4 3.81 -32.66 17.69
N THR A 5 3.87 -33.90 18.17
CA THR A 5 3.02 -34.41 19.26
C THR A 5 3.87 -34.60 20.51
N SER A 6 3.24 -34.71 21.68
CA SER A 6 3.94 -34.97 22.94
C SER A 6 4.80 -36.24 22.91
N GLU A 7 4.44 -37.23 22.10
CA GLU A 7 5.19 -38.48 21.89
C GLU A 7 6.56 -38.26 21.21
N LEU A 8 6.72 -37.14 20.50
CA LEU A 8 7.97 -36.74 19.84
C LEU A 8 8.79 -35.76 20.70
N VAL A 9 8.42 -35.53 21.96
CA VAL A 9 9.14 -34.65 22.89
C VAL A 9 9.60 -35.44 24.11
N ALA A 10 10.91 -35.46 24.35
CA ALA A 10 11.52 -36.02 25.55
C ALA A 10 12.09 -34.90 26.44
N ILE A 11 11.49 -34.74 27.62
CA ILE A 11 11.93 -33.75 28.62
C ILE A 11 12.87 -34.36 29.68
N GLY A 12 13.71 -33.53 30.29
CA GLY A 12 14.57 -33.93 31.42
C GLY A 12 15.61 -35.00 31.12
N LYS A 13 16.11 -35.06 29.88
CA LYS A 13 17.11 -36.06 29.46
C LYS A 13 18.53 -35.59 29.79
N THR A 14 19.46 -36.54 29.74
CA THR A 14 20.90 -36.30 29.83
C THR A 14 21.58 -36.93 28.62
N ALA A 15 22.55 -36.24 28.03
CA ALA A 15 23.38 -36.76 26.96
C ALA A 15 24.85 -36.64 27.36
N THR A 16 25.63 -37.66 27.07
CA THR A 16 27.07 -37.70 27.35
C THR A 16 27.88 -36.82 26.40
N ASP A 17 27.45 -36.74 25.14
CA ASP A 17 28.01 -35.88 24.12
C ASP A 17 26.96 -35.53 23.04
N LYS A 18 27.36 -34.73 22.06
CA LYS A 18 26.51 -34.36 20.92
C LYS A 18 25.97 -35.58 20.15
N ALA A 19 26.77 -36.64 20.00
CA ALA A 19 26.35 -37.81 19.25
C ALA A 19 25.24 -38.58 19.98
N ASP A 20 25.34 -38.69 21.30
CA ASP A 20 24.31 -39.26 22.17
C ASP A 20 23.01 -38.43 22.12
N ALA A 21 23.12 -37.09 22.14
CA ALA A 21 21.96 -36.22 22.03
C ALA A 21 21.22 -36.36 20.68
N ILE A 22 21.96 -36.46 19.57
CA ILE A 22 21.38 -36.73 18.24
C ILE A 22 20.76 -38.14 18.19
N ALA A 23 21.43 -39.14 18.75
CA ALA A 23 20.92 -40.51 18.81
C ALA A 23 19.58 -40.59 19.56
N GLN A 24 19.45 -39.91 20.70
CA GLN A 24 18.19 -39.85 21.45
C GLN A 24 17.04 -39.21 20.64
N ALA A 25 17.33 -38.21 19.82
CA ALA A 25 16.32 -37.60 18.95
C ALA A 25 15.95 -38.50 17.75
N VAL A 26 16.93 -39.23 17.20
CA VAL A 26 16.73 -40.24 16.16
C VAL A 26 15.89 -41.41 16.68
N ASP A 27 16.09 -41.84 17.93
CA ASP A 27 15.30 -42.88 18.58
C ASP A 27 13.83 -42.48 18.71
N LEU A 28 13.54 -41.22 19.05
CA LEU A 28 12.16 -40.70 19.08
C LEU A 28 11.50 -40.74 17.69
N LEU A 29 12.20 -40.26 16.66
CA LEU A 29 11.69 -40.27 15.28
C LEU A 29 11.49 -41.69 14.76
N THR A 30 12.40 -42.61 15.11
CA THR A 30 12.34 -44.03 14.73
C THR A 30 11.20 -44.76 15.43
N ALA A 31 11.05 -44.56 16.75
CA ALA A 31 9.98 -45.17 17.54
C ALA A 31 8.59 -44.71 17.09
N ALA A 32 8.48 -43.46 16.64
CA ALA A 32 7.26 -42.91 16.03
C ALA A 32 7.04 -43.31 14.56
N GLY A 33 7.92 -44.14 13.99
CA GLY A 33 7.84 -44.64 12.61
C GLY A 33 8.06 -43.58 11.53
N LYS A 34 8.72 -42.46 11.85
CA LYS A 34 8.87 -41.31 10.95
C LYS A 34 10.07 -41.39 10.03
N ILE A 35 11.10 -42.14 10.42
CA ILE A 35 12.34 -42.31 9.66
C ILE A 35 12.82 -43.76 9.71
N ASP A 36 13.62 -44.14 8.71
CA ASP A 36 14.50 -45.30 8.79
C ASP A 36 15.67 -44.99 9.76
N PRO A 37 16.06 -45.90 10.67
CA PRO A 37 17.15 -45.66 11.64
C PRO A 37 18.47 -45.22 10.99
N ARG A 38 18.73 -45.60 9.74
CA ARG A 38 19.92 -45.19 8.97
C ARG A 38 19.98 -43.67 8.77
N TYR A 39 18.85 -42.97 8.84
CA TYR A 39 18.81 -41.51 8.73
C TYR A 39 19.60 -40.80 9.86
N GLY A 40 19.80 -41.45 11.01
CA GLY A 40 20.67 -40.91 12.06
C GLY A 40 22.12 -40.72 11.61
N GLN A 41 22.64 -41.59 10.73
CA GLN A 41 23.97 -41.41 10.13
C GLN A 41 24.02 -40.19 9.20
N SER A 42 22.91 -39.88 8.53
CA SER A 42 22.79 -38.69 7.69
C SER A 42 22.80 -37.40 8.52
N MET A 43 22.12 -37.38 9.67
CA MET A 43 22.17 -36.24 10.59
C MET A 43 23.58 -36.00 11.13
N MET A 44 24.29 -37.07 11.52
CA MET A 44 25.69 -36.99 11.94
C MET A 44 26.61 -36.53 10.80
N GLY A 45 26.36 -37.00 9.57
CA GLY A 45 27.09 -36.58 8.38
C GLY A 45 26.91 -35.09 8.07
N ARG A 46 25.70 -34.55 8.25
CA ARG A 46 25.42 -33.12 8.11
C ARG A 46 26.15 -32.29 9.17
N GLU A 47 26.09 -32.72 10.42
CA GLU A 47 26.76 -32.06 11.55
C GLU A 47 28.28 -32.01 11.39
N ALA A 48 28.88 -33.03 10.76
CA ALA A 48 30.32 -33.03 10.46
C ALA A 48 30.72 -32.00 9.39
N VAL A 49 29.77 -31.55 8.56
CA VAL A 49 30.00 -30.56 7.48
C VAL A 49 29.68 -29.14 7.95
N ALA A 50 28.66 -28.96 8.79
CA ALA A 50 28.27 -27.67 9.33
C ALA A 50 27.66 -27.84 10.73
N ASN A 51 28.09 -27.00 11.69
CA ASN A 51 27.51 -26.95 13.03
C ASN A 51 26.02 -26.57 12.95
N THR A 52 25.16 -27.35 13.61
CA THR A 52 23.71 -27.10 13.65
C THR A 52 23.23 -26.35 14.89
N PHE A 53 24.15 -25.80 15.70
CA PHE A 53 23.82 -24.87 16.77
C PHE A 53 23.34 -23.53 16.23
N LEU A 54 22.27 -22.98 16.82
CA LEU A 54 21.64 -21.74 16.34
C LEU A 54 21.67 -20.57 17.34
N GLY A 55 22.12 -20.79 18.58
CA GLY A 55 22.12 -19.77 19.63
C GLY A 55 21.16 -20.09 20.78
N ASN A 56 21.30 -19.38 21.91
CA ASN A 56 20.48 -19.50 23.13
C ASN A 56 20.24 -20.94 23.61
N GLY A 57 21.22 -21.82 23.41
CA GLY A 57 21.15 -23.22 23.84
C GLY A 57 20.30 -24.13 22.95
N ILE A 58 20.01 -23.75 21.70
CA ILE A 58 19.19 -24.55 20.77
C ILE A 58 20.05 -25.10 19.63
N ALA A 59 19.89 -26.39 19.33
CA ALA A 59 20.51 -27.06 18.19
C ALA A 59 19.47 -27.74 17.30
N ILE A 60 19.69 -27.75 15.98
CA ILE A 60 18.75 -28.29 14.99
C ILE A 60 19.41 -29.32 14.06
N PRO A 61 19.70 -30.54 14.56
CA PRO A 61 20.27 -31.58 13.72
C PRO A 61 19.26 -32.04 12.66
N HIS A 62 19.73 -32.14 11.41
CA HIS A 62 18.96 -32.60 10.25
C HIS A 62 19.87 -33.36 9.28
N GLY A 63 19.31 -34.22 8.43
CA GLY A 63 20.09 -35.03 7.49
C GLY A 63 20.58 -34.29 6.26
N LEU A 64 21.43 -34.94 5.47
CA LEU A 64 21.88 -34.47 4.17
C LEU A 64 20.75 -34.58 3.12
N PRO A 65 20.63 -33.63 2.16
CA PRO A 65 19.55 -33.65 1.16
C PRO A 65 19.44 -34.94 0.34
N GLN A 66 20.56 -35.64 0.11
CA GLN A 66 20.62 -36.88 -0.66
C GLN A 66 20.00 -38.10 0.04
N ASP A 67 19.79 -38.05 1.35
CA ASP A 67 19.25 -39.17 2.14
C ASP A 67 17.77 -38.97 2.53
N ARG A 68 17.08 -38.02 1.89
CA ARG A 68 15.65 -37.72 2.13
C ARG A 68 14.73 -38.93 1.92
N ASP A 69 15.15 -39.89 1.10
CA ASP A 69 14.42 -41.14 0.84
C ASP A 69 14.28 -42.05 2.08
N LEU A 70 15.10 -41.81 3.12
CA LEU A 70 15.03 -42.50 4.40
C LEU A 70 13.95 -41.95 5.34
N ILE A 71 13.26 -40.87 4.95
CA ILE A 71 12.19 -40.24 5.74
C ILE A 71 10.85 -40.83 5.29
N HIS A 72 10.13 -41.48 6.20
CA HIS A 72 8.80 -42.02 5.92
C HIS A 72 7.73 -40.93 5.96
N ASP A 73 7.80 -40.02 6.93
CA ASP A 73 6.89 -38.88 7.10
C ASP A 73 7.69 -37.66 7.59
N THR A 74 7.33 -36.45 7.14
CA THR A 74 7.93 -35.22 7.68
C THR A 74 7.57 -35.07 9.16
N ALA A 75 8.57 -34.96 10.04
CA ALA A 75 8.39 -34.89 11.50
C ALA A 75 9.53 -34.14 12.20
N ILE A 76 9.25 -33.70 13.41
CA ILE A 76 10.20 -33.06 14.32
C ILE A 76 10.22 -33.86 15.61
N ALA A 77 11.40 -34.07 16.19
CA ALA A 77 11.53 -34.56 17.56
C ALA A 77 12.33 -33.57 18.40
N VAL A 78 11.98 -33.46 19.69
CA VAL A 78 12.63 -32.54 20.62
C VAL A 78 13.18 -33.29 21.81
N VAL A 79 14.46 -33.10 22.10
CA VAL A 79 15.13 -33.61 23.31
C VAL A 79 15.58 -32.41 24.15
N GLN A 80 15.01 -32.28 25.34
CA GLN A 80 15.41 -31.27 26.32
C GLN A 80 16.49 -31.85 27.24
N LEU A 81 17.59 -31.12 27.36
CA LEU A 81 18.79 -31.45 28.12
C LEU A 81 19.06 -30.34 29.15
N PRO A 82 18.39 -30.35 30.32
CA PRO A 82 18.49 -29.23 31.27
C PRO A 82 19.92 -28.93 31.75
N ALA A 83 20.78 -29.95 31.85
CA ALA A 83 22.19 -29.78 32.22
C ALA A 83 23.07 -29.25 31.08
N GLY A 84 22.55 -29.20 29.86
CA GLY A 84 23.29 -28.87 28.64
C GLY A 84 24.23 -29.97 28.18
N VAL A 85 24.55 -29.95 26.90
CA VAL A 85 25.61 -30.76 26.29
C VAL A 85 26.45 -29.88 25.38
N GLU A 86 27.76 -30.03 25.42
CA GLU A 86 28.65 -29.29 24.52
C GLU A 86 28.37 -29.70 23.07
N TRP A 87 27.97 -28.74 22.23
CA TRP A 87 27.63 -28.97 20.83
C TRP A 87 28.81 -28.65 19.90
N ALA A 88 29.52 -27.58 20.23
CA ALA A 88 30.78 -27.15 19.62
C ALA A 88 31.59 -26.34 20.67
N PRO A 89 32.89 -26.06 20.45
CA PRO A 89 33.69 -25.34 21.43
C PRO A 89 33.07 -23.97 21.78
N GLY A 90 32.56 -23.84 23.01
CA GLY A 90 31.87 -22.63 23.49
C GLY A 90 30.35 -22.62 23.33
N ASP A 91 29.77 -23.60 22.61
CA ASP A 91 28.33 -23.72 22.37
C ASP A 91 27.75 -24.87 23.20
N THR A 92 26.79 -24.60 24.07
CA THR A 92 26.11 -25.61 24.90
C THR A 92 24.66 -25.72 24.49
N ALA A 93 24.22 -26.87 23.96
CA ALA A 93 22.84 -27.13 23.61
C ALA A 93 22.06 -27.69 24.80
N ARG A 94 20.92 -27.08 25.12
CA ARG A 94 19.95 -27.49 26.15
C ARG A 94 18.62 -27.93 25.54
N LEU A 95 18.37 -27.61 24.28
CA LEU A 95 17.21 -28.06 23.52
C LEU A 95 17.63 -28.50 22.12
N VAL A 96 17.42 -29.78 21.80
CA VAL A 96 17.78 -30.38 20.51
C VAL A 96 16.50 -30.62 19.72
N VAL A 97 16.32 -29.89 18.62
CA VAL A 97 15.15 -29.97 17.74
C VAL A 97 15.55 -30.70 16.45
N ALA A 98 15.43 -32.02 16.44
CA ALA A 98 15.79 -32.82 15.28
C ALA A 98 14.70 -32.76 14.20
N ILE A 99 15.10 -32.50 12.95
CA ILE A 99 14.16 -32.35 11.83
C ILE A 99 14.37 -33.43 10.77
N ALA A 100 13.31 -34.16 10.46
CA ALA A 100 13.20 -35.03 9.30
C ALA A 100 12.17 -34.45 8.33
N ALA A 101 12.61 -33.78 7.27
CA ALA A 101 11.72 -33.16 6.28
C ALA A 101 11.97 -33.69 4.85
N LYS A 102 10.89 -34.05 4.15
CA LYS A 102 10.93 -34.51 2.75
C LYS A 102 11.13 -33.36 1.73
N SER A 103 10.83 -32.13 2.12
CA SER A 103 10.90 -30.91 1.30
C SER A 103 11.49 -29.74 2.13
N ASP A 104 11.44 -28.51 1.60
CA ASP A 104 11.93 -27.31 2.31
C ASP A 104 10.96 -26.79 3.40
N GLU A 105 10.00 -27.63 3.80
CA GLU A 105 9.07 -27.41 4.93
C GLU A 105 9.77 -27.13 6.28
N HIS A 106 11.06 -27.49 6.43
CA HIS A 106 11.85 -27.15 7.63
C HIS A 106 12.04 -25.64 7.82
N LEU A 107 11.92 -24.82 6.77
CA LEU A 107 11.99 -23.35 6.86
C LEU A 107 10.85 -22.76 7.69
N GLN A 108 9.67 -23.39 7.68
CA GLN A 108 8.53 -22.96 8.50
C GLN A 108 8.78 -23.19 10.00
N VAL A 109 9.54 -24.24 10.35
CA VAL A 109 9.94 -24.54 11.73
C VAL A 109 10.99 -23.56 12.21
N LEU A 110 11.94 -23.21 11.34
CA LEU A 110 12.93 -22.17 11.61
C LEU A 110 12.25 -20.83 11.87
N SER A 111 11.20 -20.48 11.12
CA SER A 111 10.41 -19.26 11.36
C SER A 111 9.77 -19.21 12.76
N ASN A 112 9.30 -20.33 13.30
CA ASN A 112 8.72 -20.39 14.65
C ASN A 112 9.79 -20.39 15.75
N LEU A 113 11.00 -20.87 15.44
CA LEU A 113 12.15 -20.86 16.34
C LEU A 113 12.86 -19.51 16.39
N THR A 114 12.70 -18.64 15.37
CA THR A 114 13.37 -17.33 15.31
C THR A 114 13.07 -16.45 16.53
N ASP A 115 11.83 -16.44 17.01
CA ASP A 115 11.44 -15.68 18.21
C ASP A 115 12.05 -16.26 19.49
N VAL A 116 12.15 -17.59 19.57
CA VAL A 116 12.76 -18.30 20.72
C VAL A 116 14.28 -18.08 20.73
N LEU A 117 14.91 -18.02 19.55
CA LEU A 117 16.33 -17.71 19.39
C LEU A 117 16.66 -16.24 19.68
N ALA A 118 15.67 -15.35 19.63
CA ALA A 118 15.84 -13.93 19.96
C ALA A 118 15.62 -13.63 21.46
N ASP A 119 14.94 -14.52 22.20
CA ASP A 119 14.60 -14.34 23.62
C ASP A 119 15.30 -15.41 24.50
N GLU A 120 16.34 -14.98 25.21
CA GLU A 120 17.13 -15.84 26.11
C GLU A 120 16.29 -16.39 27.29
N ALA A 121 15.32 -15.62 27.80
CA ALA A 121 14.47 -16.05 28.90
C ALA A 121 13.47 -17.13 28.45
N GLU A 122 12.96 -17.00 27.22
CA GLU A 122 12.10 -18.00 26.60
C GLU A 122 12.86 -19.32 26.34
N ALA A 123 14.08 -19.23 25.81
CA ALA A 123 14.93 -20.40 25.60
C ALA A 123 15.25 -21.11 26.94
N GLU A 124 15.54 -20.35 28.00
CA GLU A 124 15.76 -20.90 29.35
C GLU A 124 14.50 -21.61 29.89
N ARG A 125 13.32 -21.03 29.65
CA ARG A 125 12.04 -21.65 30.03
C ARG A 125 11.82 -22.99 29.33
N LEU A 126 12.09 -23.06 28.02
CA LEU A 126 11.98 -24.31 27.26
C LEU A 126 13.05 -25.33 27.64
N ALA A 127 14.25 -24.88 28.06
CA ALA A 127 15.32 -25.75 28.52
C ALA A 127 15.04 -26.39 29.89
N THR A 128 14.16 -25.79 30.70
CA THR A 128 13.93 -26.20 32.10
C THR A 128 12.49 -26.61 32.43
N THR A 129 11.54 -26.41 31.50
CA THR A 129 10.13 -26.79 31.70
C THR A 129 9.96 -28.28 32.02
N THR A 130 9.08 -28.59 32.97
CA THR A 130 8.69 -29.97 33.31
C THR A 130 7.47 -30.45 32.52
N ASP A 131 6.96 -29.65 31.59
CA ASP A 131 5.80 -29.97 30.76
C ASP A 131 6.16 -29.94 29.27
N ALA A 132 6.08 -31.12 28.65
CA ALA A 132 6.33 -31.29 27.21
C ALA A 132 5.32 -30.52 26.36
N ALA A 133 4.09 -30.29 26.85
CA ALA A 133 3.07 -29.53 26.13
C ALA A 133 3.47 -28.07 25.92
N VAL A 134 4.29 -27.49 26.81
CA VAL A 134 4.83 -26.13 26.66
C VAL A 134 5.79 -26.06 25.46
N ILE A 135 6.64 -27.07 25.29
CA ILE A 135 7.56 -27.18 24.15
C ILE A 135 6.78 -27.38 22.85
N VAL A 136 5.80 -28.29 22.85
CA VAL A 136 4.94 -28.53 21.68
C VAL A 136 4.22 -27.26 21.28
N ALA A 137 3.53 -26.63 22.23
CA ALA A 137 2.74 -25.43 22.02
C ALA A 137 3.56 -24.30 21.40
N ARG A 138 4.75 -24.06 21.97
CA ARG A 138 5.62 -23.00 21.48
C ARG A 138 6.15 -23.28 20.08
N LEU A 139 6.60 -24.50 19.80
CA LEU A 139 7.22 -24.84 18.51
C LEU A 139 6.20 -25.01 17.37
N THR A 140 4.95 -25.39 17.67
CA THR A 140 3.89 -25.52 16.65
C THR A 140 3.05 -24.26 16.48
N GLY A 141 3.22 -23.26 17.34
CA GLY A 141 2.33 -22.08 17.40
C GLY A 141 0.89 -22.43 17.82
N ALA A 142 0.68 -23.62 18.37
CA ALA A 142 -0.59 -24.01 18.97
C ALA A 142 -0.54 -23.57 20.43
N ALA A 143 -1.46 -22.74 20.90
CA ALA A 143 -1.53 -22.43 22.32
C ALA A 143 -1.54 -23.73 23.14
N ALA A 144 -0.88 -23.75 24.31
CA ALA A 144 -1.10 -24.81 25.30
C ALA A 144 -2.62 -25.00 25.47
N PRO A 145 -3.11 -26.19 25.86
CA PRO A 145 -4.53 -26.34 26.18
C PRO A 145 -4.81 -25.47 27.42
N VAL A 146 -5.14 -24.21 27.15
CA VAL A 146 -5.98 -23.41 28.01
C VAL A 146 -7.25 -24.23 28.14
N ALA A 147 -7.74 -24.38 29.37
CA ALA A 147 -9.09 -24.85 29.61
C ALA A 147 -10.02 -24.27 28.54
N ALA A 148 -10.95 -25.10 28.04
CA ALA A 148 -11.93 -24.75 26.99
C ALA A 148 -12.25 -23.25 27.02
N PRO A 149 -12.22 -22.55 25.86
CA PRO A 149 -12.28 -21.10 25.83
C PRO A 149 -13.40 -20.67 26.75
N ALA A 150 -13.06 -19.91 27.79
CA ALA A 150 -14.08 -19.27 28.60
C ALA A 150 -15.00 -18.59 27.60
N GLU A 151 -16.27 -19.00 27.56
CA GLU A 151 -17.27 -18.32 26.77
C GLU A 151 -17.08 -16.83 27.06
N GLY A 152 -16.68 -16.05 26.04
CA GLY A 152 -16.53 -14.61 26.20
C GLY A 152 -17.79 -14.07 26.87
N PRO A 153 -17.67 -13.06 27.75
CA PRO A 153 -18.72 -12.67 28.68
C PRO A 153 -20.09 -12.64 27.98
N ALA A 154 -21.10 -13.24 28.62
CA ALA A 154 -22.42 -13.43 28.03
C ALA A 154 -22.99 -12.09 27.52
N ASP A 155 -23.79 -12.14 26.46
CA ASP A 155 -24.46 -10.94 25.96
C ASP A 155 -25.40 -10.39 27.02
N PHE A 156 -25.57 -9.07 27.04
CA PHE A 156 -26.56 -8.46 27.92
C PHE A 156 -27.98 -8.83 27.48
N ALA A 157 -28.93 -8.77 28.41
CA ALA A 157 -30.31 -9.19 28.17
C ALA A 157 -30.99 -8.43 27.01
N GLN A 158 -30.60 -7.17 26.79
CA GLN A 158 -31.04 -6.34 25.67
C GLN A 158 -29.98 -6.36 24.57
N GLY A 159 -30.40 -6.65 23.34
CA GLY A 159 -29.49 -6.58 22.19
C GLY A 159 -30.19 -6.67 20.84
N ILE A 160 -29.46 -6.28 19.82
CA ILE A 160 -29.85 -6.20 18.42
C ILE A 160 -28.85 -6.98 17.57
N ASP A 161 -29.31 -7.50 16.44
CA ASP A 161 -28.45 -8.08 15.43
C ASP A 161 -28.24 -7.04 14.33
N VAL A 162 -26.98 -6.80 13.99
CA VAL A 162 -26.56 -5.86 12.95
C VAL A 162 -25.63 -6.56 11.98
N VAL A 163 -25.53 -6.04 10.77
CA VAL A 163 -24.62 -6.55 9.75
C VAL A 163 -23.61 -5.47 9.43
N VAL A 164 -22.33 -5.84 9.39
CA VAL A 164 -21.28 -4.93 8.93
C VAL A 164 -21.44 -4.72 7.43
N SER A 165 -21.83 -3.51 7.04
CA SER A 165 -22.08 -3.14 5.64
C SER A 165 -20.83 -2.66 4.90
N GLY A 166 -19.85 -2.12 5.63
CA GLY A 166 -18.59 -1.55 5.11
C GLY A 166 -17.63 -2.57 4.45
N PRO A 167 -16.96 -2.23 3.34
CA PRO A 167 -16.15 -3.15 2.51
C PRO A 167 -14.93 -3.72 3.23
N HIS A 168 -14.29 -2.92 4.07
CA HIS A 168 -13.14 -3.32 4.88
C HIS A 168 -13.56 -3.86 6.26
N GLY A 169 -14.86 -4.10 6.48
CA GLY A 169 -15.39 -4.57 7.75
C GLY A 169 -15.42 -3.48 8.83
N LEU A 170 -15.40 -3.86 10.10
CA LEU A 170 -15.33 -2.92 11.22
C LEU A 170 -13.87 -2.46 11.43
N HIS A 171 -13.35 -1.63 10.51
CA HIS A 171 -12.00 -1.05 10.57
C HIS A 171 -11.98 0.30 11.31
N ALA A 172 -10.83 0.98 11.34
CA ALA A 172 -10.55 2.08 12.27
C ALA A 172 -11.59 3.21 12.28
N ARG A 173 -12.16 3.59 11.13
CA ARG A 173 -13.11 4.71 11.03
C ARG A 173 -14.55 4.32 11.40
N PRO A 174 -15.17 3.26 10.85
CA PRO A 174 -16.44 2.72 11.36
C PRO A 174 -16.39 2.36 12.84
N ALA A 175 -15.27 1.80 13.28
CA ALA A 175 -15.05 1.49 14.67
C ALA A 175 -14.92 2.78 15.51
N THR A 176 -14.26 3.84 15.00
CA THR A 176 -14.21 5.17 15.64
C THR A 176 -15.61 5.77 15.77
N THR A 177 -16.37 5.85 14.68
CA THR A 177 -17.74 6.37 14.69
C THR A 177 -18.65 5.56 15.63
N LEU A 178 -18.51 4.23 15.62
CA LEU A 178 -19.21 3.36 16.57
C LEU A 178 -18.84 3.67 18.02
N VAL A 179 -17.54 3.85 18.29
CA VAL A 179 -17.00 4.16 19.62
C VAL A 179 -17.46 5.54 20.10
N ASP A 180 -17.42 6.56 19.25
CA ASP A 180 -17.86 7.92 19.55
C ASP A 180 -19.35 7.93 19.90
N LEU A 181 -20.15 7.25 19.09
CA LEU A 181 -21.58 7.09 19.34
C LEU A 181 -21.82 6.31 20.64
N ALA A 182 -21.12 5.20 20.84
CA ALA A 182 -21.24 4.37 22.04
C ALA A 182 -20.86 5.13 23.32
N LYS A 183 -19.78 5.92 23.29
CA LYS A 183 -19.30 6.76 24.40
C LYS A 183 -20.32 7.84 24.81
N GLY A 184 -21.15 8.30 23.87
CA GLY A 184 -22.22 9.28 24.11
C GLY A 184 -23.35 8.80 25.05
N PHE A 185 -23.44 7.49 25.33
CA PHE A 185 -24.47 6.92 26.18
C PHE A 185 -23.90 6.37 27.50
N ALA A 186 -24.63 6.57 28.59
CA ALA A 186 -24.36 5.96 29.89
C ALA A 186 -24.84 4.49 29.93
N ALA A 187 -24.30 3.65 29.04
CA ALA A 187 -24.54 2.21 28.98
C ALA A 187 -23.24 1.43 28.74
N GLU A 188 -23.13 0.21 29.27
CA GLU A 188 -22.14 -0.78 28.85
C GLU A 188 -22.60 -1.40 27.53
N ILE A 189 -21.70 -1.56 26.56
CA ILE A 189 -22.03 -2.04 25.22
C ILE A 189 -21.05 -3.16 24.86
N ARG A 190 -21.57 -4.31 24.41
CA ARG A 190 -20.80 -5.46 23.92
C ARG A 190 -21.15 -5.75 22.47
N VAL A 191 -20.14 -6.04 21.67
CA VAL A 191 -20.27 -6.41 20.26
C VAL A 191 -19.66 -7.80 20.06
N ARG A 192 -20.48 -8.78 19.66
CA ARG A 192 -20.04 -10.15 19.44
C ARG A 192 -19.97 -10.49 17.95
N ASN A 193 -18.86 -11.12 17.55
CA ASN A 193 -18.66 -11.74 16.24
C ASN A 193 -18.31 -13.22 16.43
N GLY A 194 -19.28 -14.12 16.25
CA GLY A 194 -19.09 -15.54 16.52
C GLY A 194 -18.68 -15.82 17.97
N ALA A 195 -17.49 -16.39 18.17
CA ALA A 195 -16.93 -16.68 19.50
C ALA A 195 -16.26 -15.47 20.17
N LYS A 196 -15.99 -14.39 19.43
CA LYS A 196 -15.29 -13.20 19.94
C LYS A 196 -16.28 -12.16 20.45
N VAL A 197 -15.94 -11.51 21.56
CA VAL A 197 -16.71 -10.41 22.15
C VAL A 197 -15.78 -9.22 22.33
N ALA A 198 -16.24 -8.04 21.94
CA ALA A 198 -15.54 -6.78 22.12
C ALA A 198 -16.36 -5.79 22.93
N ASN A 199 -15.66 -4.86 23.58
CA ASN A 199 -16.25 -3.70 24.20
C ASN A 199 -16.61 -2.67 23.12
N GLY A 200 -17.89 -2.30 23.01
CA GLY A 200 -18.39 -1.33 22.03
C GLY A 200 -17.84 0.09 22.20
N LYS A 201 -17.18 0.39 23.32
CA LYS A 201 -16.52 1.68 23.57
C LYS A 201 -15.00 1.63 23.34
N SER A 202 -14.44 0.47 22.98
CA SER A 202 -13.01 0.28 22.72
C SER A 202 -12.75 0.05 21.24
N LEU A 203 -12.06 0.99 20.62
CA LEU A 203 -11.65 0.93 19.23
C LEU A 203 -10.81 -0.32 18.97
N ILE A 204 -9.83 -0.60 19.83
CA ILE A 204 -8.91 -1.73 19.65
C ILE A 204 -9.65 -3.08 19.80
N SER A 205 -10.57 -3.16 20.77
CA SER A 205 -11.41 -4.35 20.99
C SER A 205 -12.27 -4.65 19.75
N LEU A 206 -12.85 -3.61 19.14
CA LEU A 206 -13.65 -3.72 17.93
C LEU A 206 -12.81 -4.11 16.70
N LEU A 207 -11.63 -3.52 16.52
CA LEU A 207 -10.69 -3.91 15.46
C LEU A 207 -10.28 -5.39 15.58
N ASN A 208 -10.08 -5.87 16.81
CA ASN A 208 -9.71 -7.26 17.10
C ASN A 208 -10.84 -8.28 16.85
N LEU A 209 -12.10 -7.83 16.68
CA LEU A 209 -13.18 -8.72 16.22
C LEU A 209 -12.87 -9.30 14.85
N GLY A 210 -12.10 -8.59 14.02
CA GLY A 210 -11.86 -8.96 12.63
C GLY A 210 -13.19 -9.15 11.88
N ALA A 211 -14.17 -8.30 12.20
CA ALA A 211 -15.50 -8.37 11.62
C ALA A 211 -15.44 -7.88 10.18
N ALA A 212 -15.19 -8.80 9.25
CA ALA A 212 -15.20 -8.55 7.83
C ALA A 212 -16.59 -8.10 7.37
N GLN A 213 -16.66 -7.56 6.16
CA GLN A 213 -17.93 -7.22 5.57
C GLN A 213 -18.91 -8.41 5.57
N GLY A 214 -20.18 -8.12 5.86
CA GLY A 214 -21.25 -9.11 5.93
C GLY A 214 -21.24 -9.92 7.22
N ALA A 215 -20.31 -9.66 8.14
CA ALA A 215 -20.33 -10.27 9.46
C ALA A 215 -21.61 -9.87 10.21
N ALA A 216 -22.35 -10.88 10.66
CA ALA A 216 -23.48 -10.69 11.56
C ALA A 216 -22.94 -10.49 12.98
N LEU A 217 -23.20 -9.31 13.54
CA LEU A 217 -22.78 -8.93 14.88
C LEU A 217 -23.98 -8.88 15.81
N ARG A 218 -23.81 -9.37 17.03
CA ARG A 218 -24.76 -9.15 18.12
C ARG A 218 -24.26 -7.96 18.94
N VAL A 219 -24.99 -6.86 18.94
CA VAL A 219 -24.73 -5.70 19.81
C VAL A 219 -25.69 -5.79 21.00
N SER A 220 -25.16 -5.85 22.21
CA SER A 220 -25.95 -5.89 23.44
C SER A 220 -25.54 -4.75 24.37
N ALA A 221 -26.49 -4.24 25.15
CA ALA A 221 -26.22 -3.13 26.07
C ALA A 221 -26.92 -3.32 27.42
N GLU A 222 -26.33 -2.75 28.48
CA GLU A 222 -26.89 -2.72 29.84
C GLU A 222 -26.62 -1.35 30.47
N GLY A 223 -27.61 -0.79 31.19
CA GLY A 223 -27.51 0.51 31.85
C GLY A 223 -28.69 1.43 31.61
N PRO A 224 -28.69 2.63 32.22
CA PRO A 224 -29.82 3.57 32.18
C PRO A 224 -30.20 4.07 30.78
N GLU A 225 -29.29 4.00 29.80
CA GLU A 225 -29.53 4.42 28.41
C GLU A 225 -29.39 3.28 27.38
N ALA A 226 -29.50 2.01 27.82
CA ALA A 226 -29.28 0.84 26.97
C ALA A 226 -30.18 0.82 25.71
N ASP A 227 -31.49 1.05 25.85
CA ASP A 227 -32.43 1.06 24.71
C ASP A 227 -32.14 2.20 23.71
N ALA A 228 -31.75 3.38 24.21
CA ALA A 228 -31.38 4.52 23.37
C ALA A 228 -30.05 4.28 22.63
N ALA A 229 -29.08 3.69 23.31
CA ALA A 229 -27.79 3.31 22.72
C ALA A 229 -27.98 2.26 21.62
N LEU A 230 -28.77 1.21 21.86
CA LEU A 230 -29.06 0.18 20.86
C LEU A 230 -29.79 0.77 19.65
N ALA A 231 -30.77 1.65 19.86
CA ALA A 231 -31.48 2.31 18.75
C ALA A 231 -30.54 3.18 17.90
N ALA A 232 -29.66 3.94 18.53
CA ALA A 232 -28.68 4.78 17.84
C ALA A 232 -27.64 3.95 17.08
N LEU A 233 -27.09 2.91 17.71
CA LEU A 233 -26.14 1.99 17.07
C LEU A 233 -26.80 1.25 15.90
N ALA A 234 -28.05 0.80 16.04
CA ALA A 234 -28.81 0.19 14.94
C ALA A 234 -28.93 1.15 13.74
N ALA A 235 -29.25 2.42 14.00
CA ALA A 235 -29.34 3.45 12.98
C ALA A 235 -27.97 3.72 12.32
N ALA A 236 -26.89 3.73 13.11
CA ALA A 236 -25.54 3.96 12.62
C ALA A 236 -25.03 2.80 11.75
N PHE A 237 -25.27 1.55 12.15
CA PHE A 237 -25.01 0.36 11.30
C PHE A 237 -25.86 0.39 10.03
N ALA A 238 -27.13 0.79 10.11
CA ALA A 238 -28.00 0.94 8.94
C ALA A 238 -27.56 2.09 8.01
N ALA A 239 -26.92 3.12 8.54
CA ALA A 239 -26.36 4.25 7.81
C ALA A 239 -24.93 4.01 7.30
N GLY A 240 -24.30 2.88 7.64
CA GLY A 240 -22.94 2.53 7.20
C GLY A 240 -21.80 3.13 8.03
N LEU A 241 -22.05 3.58 9.27
CA LEU A 241 -21.02 4.00 10.25
C LEU A 241 -20.01 5.06 9.78
N GLU A 242 -20.43 6.05 8.96
CA GLU A 242 -19.51 7.07 8.41
C GLU A 242 -18.30 6.46 7.68
N ASP A 243 -18.49 5.33 7.00
CA ASP A 243 -17.54 4.81 6.02
C ASP A 243 -17.42 5.78 4.84
N GLU A 244 -16.58 6.81 4.99
CA GLU A 244 -15.84 7.35 3.86
C GLU A 244 -14.44 6.74 3.92
N GLU A 245 -14.00 6.11 2.82
CA GLU A 245 -12.63 5.63 2.73
C GLU A 245 -11.63 6.77 2.96
N ASP A 246 -10.58 6.41 3.70
CA ASP A 246 -9.27 7.04 3.72
C ASP A 246 -8.73 7.01 2.28
N THR A 247 -9.19 7.95 1.46
CA THR A 247 -8.45 8.33 0.25
C THR A 247 -7.17 8.95 0.75
N GLY A 248 -6.17 8.13 1.09
CA GLY A 248 -4.82 8.59 1.33
C GLY A 248 -4.49 9.48 0.15
N ALA A 249 -4.52 10.80 0.39
CA ALA A 249 -4.93 11.75 -0.65
C ALA A 249 -4.18 11.42 -1.93
N ALA A 250 -4.93 10.91 -2.92
CA ALA A 250 -4.43 10.80 -4.27
C ALA A 250 -4.10 12.24 -4.67
N ALA A 251 -2.83 12.63 -4.48
CA ALA A 251 -2.25 13.69 -5.25
C ALA A 251 -2.66 13.41 -6.70
N PRO A 252 -3.03 14.45 -7.48
CA PRO A 252 -3.48 14.27 -8.85
C PRO A 252 -2.53 13.28 -9.51
N GLU A 253 -3.11 12.18 -10.01
CA GLU A 253 -2.41 11.03 -10.55
C GLU A 253 -1.66 11.51 -11.81
N ALA A 254 -0.55 12.20 -11.59
CA ALA A 254 0.43 12.48 -12.61
C ALA A 254 0.87 11.10 -13.07
N ALA A 255 0.43 10.75 -14.29
CA ALA A 255 0.81 9.55 -15.01
C ALA A 255 2.20 9.11 -14.57
N THR A 256 2.27 7.98 -13.87
CA THR A 256 3.52 7.32 -13.53
C THR A 256 4.27 7.18 -14.86
N PRO A 257 5.41 7.86 -15.08
CA PRO A 257 6.32 7.37 -16.10
C PRO A 257 6.61 5.94 -15.64
N GLY A 258 6.37 4.95 -16.50
CA GLY A 258 6.60 3.55 -16.13
C GLY A 258 7.99 3.43 -15.52
N LEU A 259 8.03 3.20 -14.20
CA LEU A 259 9.25 3.09 -13.40
C LEU A 259 9.90 1.75 -13.72
N THR A 260 10.52 1.70 -14.89
CA THR A 260 11.56 0.77 -15.33
C THR A 260 12.22 1.24 -16.64
N GLY A 261 11.85 2.40 -17.18
CA GLY A 261 12.36 3.00 -18.42
C GLY A 261 13.67 3.76 -18.30
N ALA A 262 14.60 3.28 -17.48
CA ALA A 262 15.97 3.69 -17.60
C ALA A 262 16.87 2.56 -17.12
N ILE A 263 17.26 1.70 -18.06
CA ILE A 263 18.71 1.44 -18.20
C ILE A 263 19.35 2.76 -18.72
N ALA A 264 19.12 3.88 -18.02
CA ALA A 264 20.12 4.93 -17.99
C ALA A 264 21.28 4.21 -17.34
N SER A 265 22.42 4.25 -18.03
CA SER A 265 23.70 3.69 -17.63
C SER A 265 23.73 3.40 -16.14
N MET A 266 24.18 2.21 -15.71
CA MET A 266 24.92 2.14 -14.45
C MET A 266 25.85 3.34 -14.49
N ALA A 267 25.45 4.43 -13.83
CA ALA A 267 26.29 5.59 -13.70
C ALA A 267 27.36 4.97 -12.83
N CYS A 268 28.51 4.67 -13.46
CA CYS A 268 29.66 4.16 -12.75
C CYS A 268 30.06 5.33 -11.87
N TYR A 269 29.42 5.40 -10.71
CA TYR A 269 29.78 6.24 -9.62
C TYR A 269 31.05 5.63 -9.06
N GLU A 270 32.06 6.45 -8.87
CA GLU A 270 33.34 5.99 -8.31
C GLU A 270 33.21 5.81 -6.79
N GLY A 271 32.33 6.57 -6.16
CA GLY A 271 31.94 6.42 -4.76
C GLY A 271 31.17 5.12 -4.47
N ARG A 272 31.15 4.73 -3.19
CA ARG A 272 30.46 3.52 -2.73
C ARG A 272 28.96 3.68 -2.89
N THR A 273 28.30 2.80 -3.64
CA THR A 273 26.86 2.84 -3.87
C THR A 273 26.06 1.96 -2.90
N LEU A 274 24.92 2.47 -2.46
CA LEU A 274 23.84 1.70 -1.83
C LEU A 274 22.64 1.71 -2.78
N HIS A 275 22.05 0.54 -3.00
CA HIS A 275 20.96 0.37 -3.97
C HIS A 275 19.64 0.19 -3.24
N GLY A 276 18.62 0.90 -3.70
CA GLY A 276 17.24 0.72 -3.30
C GLY A 276 16.31 0.77 -4.51
N ILE A 277 15.08 1.19 -4.27
CA ILE A 277 14.03 1.34 -5.26
C ILE A 277 13.80 2.84 -5.51
N SER A 278 13.79 3.25 -6.78
CA SER A 278 13.40 4.61 -7.16
C SER A 278 11.98 4.90 -6.68
N SER A 279 11.85 5.83 -5.74
CA SER A 279 10.57 6.30 -5.22
C SER A 279 10.17 7.63 -5.87
N SER A 280 11.11 8.57 -5.99
CA SER A 280 10.90 9.87 -6.63
C SER A 280 12.17 10.27 -7.41
N PRO A 281 12.09 10.61 -8.71
CA PRO A 281 13.27 10.88 -9.54
C PRO A 281 13.94 12.22 -9.19
N GLY A 282 15.20 12.37 -9.61
CA GLY A 282 15.98 13.60 -9.47
C GLY A 282 17.30 13.39 -8.72
N TYR A 283 18.07 14.47 -8.58
CA TYR A 283 19.38 14.44 -7.91
C TYR A 283 19.38 15.35 -6.70
N ALA A 284 19.97 14.89 -5.61
CA ALA A 284 20.22 15.70 -4.44
C ALA A 284 21.65 15.47 -3.94
N PHE A 285 22.35 16.55 -3.62
CA PHE A 285 23.64 16.47 -2.93
C PHE A 285 23.55 17.26 -1.64
N ALA A 286 23.68 16.56 -0.52
CA ALA A 286 23.68 17.17 0.79
C ALA A 286 24.31 16.20 1.82
N PRO A 287 24.74 16.69 2.98
CA PRO A 287 25.08 15.83 4.11
C PRO A 287 23.88 14.99 4.54
N VAL A 288 24.16 13.76 4.96
CA VAL A 288 23.18 12.88 5.61
C VAL A 288 22.68 13.54 6.88
N PHE A 289 21.36 13.53 7.06
CA PHE A 289 20.74 13.67 8.36
C PHE A 289 20.07 12.34 8.68
N ARG A 290 20.60 11.60 9.66
CA ARG A 290 19.95 10.37 10.11
C ARG A 290 18.80 10.75 11.05
N PHE A 291 17.59 10.50 10.61
CA PHE A 291 16.40 10.58 11.43
C PHE A 291 16.47 9.48 12.49
N ALA A 292 16.78 9.88 13.72
CA ALA A 292 16.79 9.03 14.89
C ALA A 292 15.61 9.39 15.77
N ARG A 293 14.95 8.38 16.33
CA ARG A 293 13.89 8.58 17.32
C ARG A 293 14.50 8.73 18.70
N ASP A 294 13.97 9.66 19.47
CA ASP A 294 14.31 9.80 20.88
C ASP A 294 13.95 8.51 21.63
N GLU A 295 14.91 7.96 22.36
CA GLU A 295 14.65 6.86 23.28
C GLU A 295 14.03 7.43 24.54
N VAL A 296 12.74 7.13 24.75
CA VAL A 296 12.02 7.54 25.94
C VAL A 296 12.29 6.53 27.03
N VAL A 297 13.03 6.94 28.06
CA VAL A 297 13.35 6.08 29.20
C VAL A 297 12.43 6.39 30.36
N PHE A 298 11.85 5.36 30.94
CA PHE A 298 10.94 5.44 32.07
C PHE A 298 11.34 4.40 33.10
N ASP A 299 11.12 4.72 34.38
CA ASP A 299 11.34 3.78 35.47
C ASP A 299 10.32 2.63 35.38
N THR A 300 10.70 1.41 35.74
CA THR A 300 9.77 0.26 35.69
C THR A 300 8.69 0.36 36.78
N ASP A 301 9.10 0.73 37.97
CA ASP A 301 8.24 0.82 39.14
C ASP A 301 7.91 2.28 39.46
N GLY A 302 6.65 2.51 39.83
CA GLY A 302 6.11 3.82 40.14
C GLY A 302 6.18 4.10 41.64
N ALA A 303 6.05 5.37 42.02
CA ALA A 303 5.97 5.74 43.43
C ALA A 303 4.56 5.51 43.99
N ASP A 304 3.70 6.52 43.89
CA ASP A 304 2.32 6.49 44.36
C ASP A 304 1.36 6.25 43.20
N ALA A 305 0.43 5.31 43.36
CA ALA A 305 -0.49 4.92 42.28
C ALA A 305 -1.44 6.06 41.86
N ALA A 306 -1.86 6.92 42.80
CA ALA A 306 -2.72 8.06 42.46
C ALA A 306 -1.92 9.12 41.68
N PHE A 307 -0.68 9.39 42.10
CA PHE A 307 0.25 10.26 41.39
C PHE A 307 0.56 9.76 39.97
N GLU A 308 0.90 8.48 39.79
CA GLU A 308 1.16 7.92 38.45
C GLU A 308 -0.11 7.90 37.57
N THR A 309 -1.29 7.70 38.16
CA THR A 309 -2.55 7.78 37.42
C THR A 309 -2.81 9.21 36.91
N ASP A 310 -2.60 10.23 37.77
CA ASP A 310 -2.74 11.64 37.38
C ASP A 310 -1.73 12.05 36.30
N ARG A 311 -0.49 11.52 36.38
CA ARG A 311 0.52 11.69 35.33
C ARG A 311 0.09 11.09 34.01
N LEU A 312 -0.45 9.87 34.02
CA LEU A 312 -0.98 9.22 32.81
C LEU A 312 -2.11 10.04 32.19
N ASP A 313 -3.09 10.46 33.00
CA ASP A 313 -4.23 11.25 32.53
C ASP A 313 -3.79 12.60 31.93
N THR A 314 -2.83 13.27 32.56
CA THR A 314 -2.26 14.53 32.05
C THR A 314 -1.49 14.33 30.73
N ALA A 315 -0.71 13.26 30.62
CA ALA A 315 0.05 12.94 29.42
C ALA A 315 -0.87 12.59 28.24
N LEU A 316 -1.94 11.84 28.49
CA LEU A 316 -2.97 11.51 27.50
C LEU A 316 -3.63 12.77 26.96
N GLN A 317 -4.07 13.66 27.85
CA GLN A 317 -4.73 14.91 27.46
C GLN A 317 -3.80 15.83 26.66
N THR A 318 -2.54 15.91 27.06
CA THR A 318 -1.54 16.74 26.37
C THR A 318 -1.29 16.21 24.95
N ALA A 319 -1.04 14.90 24.81
CA ALA A 319 -0.83 14.26 23.51
C ALA A 319 -2.06 14.39 22.58
N TRP A 320 -3.28 14.34 23.13
CA TRP A 320 -4.51 14.51 22.37
C TRP A 320 -4.62 15.91 21.74
N HIS A 321 -4.31 16.97 22.51
CA HIS A 321 -4.30 18.35 21.99
C HIS A 321 -3.21 18.57 20.94
N GLU A 322 -2.03 17.97 21.09
CA GLU A 322 -0.99 18.05 20.07
C GLU A 322 -1.39 17.38 18.74
N LEU A 323 -2.19 16.31 18.81
CA LEU A 323 -2.76 15.67 17.61
C LEU A 323 -3.84 16.55 16.96
N GLU A 324 -4.61 17.30 17.75
CA GLU A 324 -5.59 18.27 17.27
C GLU A 324 -4.91 19.42 16.51
N GLU A 325 -3.85 19.98 17.07
CA GLU A 325 -3.06 21.03 16.40
C GLU A 325 -2.43 20.53 15.09
N LEU A 326 -1.90 19.30 15.09
CA LEU A 326 -1.31 18.69 13.91
C LEU A 326 -2.35 18.40 12.82
N HIS A 327 -3.53 17.91 13.20
CA HIS A 327 -4.67 17.76 12.31
C HIS A 327 -4.99 19.08 11.59
N ASP A 328 -5.12 20.17 12.34
CA ASP A 328 -5.48 21.48 11.80
C ASP A 328 -4.41 22.07 10.88
N GLU A 329 -3.13 21.83 11.19
CA GLU A 329 -2.02 22.25 10.35
C GLU A 329 -1.99 21.48 9.01
N VAL A 330 -2.13 20.15 9.06
CA VAL A 330 -2.15 19.32 7.85
C VAL A 330 -3.39 19.59 7.02
N TRP A 331 -4.55 19.82 7.65
CA TRP A 331 -5.77 20.19 6.95
C TRP A 331 -5.56 21.45 6.10
N LYS A 332 -4.96 22.50 6.70
CA LYS A 332 -4.71 23.77 6.01
C LYS A 332 -3.70 23.65 4.87
N LYS A 333 -2.64 22.85 5.05
CA LYS A 333 -1.54 22.73 4.08
C LYS A 333 -1.81 21.71 2.97
N SER A 334 -2.48 20.60 3.30
CA SER A 334 -2.53 19.40 2.47
C SER A 334 -3.92 18.79 2.29
N GLY A 335 -4.97 19.40 2.87
CA GLY A 335 -6.36 19.03 2.68
C GLY A 335 -6.92 18.03 3.70
N PRO A 336 -8.26 17.85 3.72
CA PRO A 336 -8.98 17.11 4.76
C PRO A 336 -8.65 15.61 4.81
N ALA A 337 -8.48 14.96 3.65
CA ALA A 337 -8.21 13.53 3.59
C ALA A 337 -6.89 13.15 4.29
N ARG A 338 -5.85 14.00 4.18
CA ARG A 338 -4.56 13.76 4.86
C ARG A 338 -4.60 14.07 6.35
N ALA A 339 -5.52 14.93 6.78
CA ALA A 339 -5.69 15.28 8.19
C ALA A 339 -6.46 14.21 8.97
N ALA A 340 -7.34 13.44 8.30
CA ALA A 340 -8.22 12.46 8.92
C ALA A 340 -7.47 11.38 9.75
N ILE A 341 -6.24 11.02 9.36
CA ILE A 341 -5.39 10.06 10.06
C ILE A 341 -5.21 10.44 11.54
N PHE A 342 -5.05 11.73 11.83
CA PHE A 342 -4.80 12.20 13.20
C PHE A 342 -6.02 12.08 14.12
N ARG A 343 -7.25 12.03 13.58
CA ARG A 343 -8.45 11.73 14.37
C ARG A 343 -8.47 10.28 14.84
N ALA A 344 -8.05 9.34 14.00
CA ALA A 344 -7.90 7.95 14.43
C ALA A 344 -6.82 7.80 15.52
N HIS A 345 -5.73 8.57 15.43
CA HIS A 345 -4.71 8.61 16.49
C HIS A 345 -5.28 9.09 17.82
N GLN A 346 -6.13 10.13 17.80
CA GLN A 346 -6.80 10.64 18.99
C GLN A 346 -7.68 9.58 19.66
N GLU A 347 -8.43 8.80 18.87
CA GLU A 347 -9.28 7.73 19.42
C GLU A 347 -8.48 6.58 20.02
N PHE A 348 -7.31 6.25 19.47
CA PHE A 348 -6.42 5.29 20.11
C PHE A 348 -6.04 5.75 21.52
N LEU A 349 -5.73 7.03 21.74
CA LEU A 349 -5.31 7.51 23.06
C LEU A 349 -6.40 7.38 24.13
N HIS A 350 -7.66 7.51 23.75
CA HIS A 350 -8.80 7.40 24.66
C HIS A 350 -9.50 6.04 24.63
N ASP A 351 -8.81 4.99 24.17
CA ASP A 351 -9.35 3.64 24.24
C ASP A 351 -9.51 3.20 25.71
N PRO A 352 -10.75 2.92 26.18
CA PRO A 352 -11.02 2.67 27.59
C PRO A 352 -10.42 1.37 28.10
N GLU A 353 -10.22 0.35 27.26
CA GLU A 353 -9.55 -0.88 27.68
C GLU A 353 -8.06 -0.63 27.88
N MET A 354 -7.42 0.08 26.94
CA MET A 354 -6.01 0.41 27.03
C MET A 354 -5.71 1.27 28.26
N VAL A 355 -6.53 2.31 28.50
CA VAL A 355 -6.39 3.19 29.68
C VAL A 355 -6.66 2.44 30.97
N ALA A 356 -7.70 1.59 31.03
CA ALA A 356 -8.00 0.81 32.23
C ALA A 356 -6.90 -0.21 32.56
N GLU A 357 -6.34 -0.87 31.54
CA GLU A 357 -5.24 -1.82 31.69
C GLU A 357 -3.96 -1.12 32.17
N ALA A 358 -3.63 0.05 31.62
CA ALA A 358 -2.52 0.87 32.09
C ALA A 358 -2.73 1.29 33.56
N LYS A 359 -3.93 1.76 33.94
CA LYS A 359 -4.26 2.10 35.32
C LYS A 359 -4.22 0.90 36.28
N ALA A 360 -4.57 -0.30 35.81
CA ALA A 360 -4.46 -1.52 36.58
C ALA A 360 -3.00 -1.90 36.86
N LEU A 361 -2.11 -1.75 35.88
CA LEU A 361 -0.66 -1.94 36.05
C LEU A 361 -0.07 -0.91 37.02
N ILE A 362 -0.52 0.35 36.95
CA ILE A 362 -0.13 1.38 37.92
C ILE A 362 -0.59 1.00 39.34
N GLY A 363 -1.82 0.51 39.48
CA GLY A 363 -2.33 -0.01 40.76
C GLY A 363 -1.54 -1.20 41.32
N GLN A 364 -0.80 -1.91 40.47
CA GLN A 364 0.13 -2.99 40.86
C GLN A 364 1.55 -2.48 41.18
N GLY A 365 1.78 -1.17 41.21
CA GLY A 365 3.05 -0.55 41.56
C GLY A 365 3.96 -0.22 40.38
N ARG A 366 3.47 -0.29 39.13
CA ARG A 366 4.24 0.12 37.94
C ARG A 366 4.18 1.64 37.73
N SER A 367 5.19 2.20 37.08
CA SER A 367 5.15 3.61 36.68
C SER A 367 4.15 3.83 35.54
N ALA A 368 3.68 5.06 35.36
CA ALA A 368 2.83 5.41 34.23
C ALA A 368 3.49 5.13 32.87
N GLY A 369 4.79 5.42 32.74
CA GLY A 369 5.55 5.17 31.52
C GLY A 369 5.66 3.69 31.18
N PHE A 370 5.95 2.84 32.16
CA PHE A 370 6.02 1.39 31.95
C PHE A 370 4.66 0.81 31.61
N ALA A 371 3.64 1.17 32.38
CA ALA A 371 2.27 0.68 32.18
C ALA A 371 1.77 1.04 30.78
N TRP A 372 1.91 2.30 30.37
CA TRP A 372 1.50 2.75 29.05
C TRP A 372 2.28 2.07 27.93
N HIS A 373 3.62 2.06 28.02
CA HIS A 373 4.48 1.46 26.99
C HIS A 373 4.15 0.00 26.72
N ARG A 374 3.97 -0.77 27.80
CA ARG A 374 3.60 -2.18 27.69
C ARG A 374 2.27 -2.36 26.97
N VAL A 375 1.24 -1.63 27.40
CA VAL A 375 -0.11 -1.84 26.86
C VAL A 375 -0.19 -1.43 25.39
N PHE A 376 0.30 -0.23 25.00
CA PHE A 376 0.20 0.15 23.58
C PHE A 376 1.07 -0.73 22.67
N SER A 377 2.22 -1.21 23.17
CA SER A 377 3.11 -2.11 22.39
C SER A 377 2.43 -3.46 22.13
N GLU A 378 1.87 -4.08 23.18
CA GLU A 378 1.15 -5.35 23.06
C GLU A 378 -0.06 -5.22 22.11
N ARG A 379 -0.81 -4.10 22.18
CA ARG A 379 -1.92 -3.84 21.25
C ARG A 379 -1.46 -3.58 19.82
N ALA A 380 -0.34 -2.89 19.61
CA ALA A 380 0.21 -2.69 18.28
C ALA A 380 0.75 -3.99 17.66
N ASP A 381 1.35 -4.87 18.46
CA ASP A 381 1.79 -6.20 18.01
C ASP A 381 0.60 -7.06 17.54
N LEU A 382 -0.52 -7.02 18.29
CA LEU A 382 -1.76 -7.71 17.92
C LEU A 382 -2.33 -7.21 16.60
N LEU A 383 -2.37 -5.89 16.39
CA LEU A 383 -2.80 -5.31 15.11
C LEU A 383 -1.84 -5.70 13.98
N GLY A 384 -0.53 -5.62 14.21
CA GLY A 384 0.48 -5.93 13.20
C GLY A 384 0.45 -7.38 12.72
N ALA A 385 0.08 -8.31 13.61
CA ALA A 385 -0.07 -9.73 13.30
C ALA A 385 -1.34 -10.09 12.50
N MET A 386 -2.22 -9.11 12.22
CA MET A 386 -3.41 -9.35 11.40
C MET A 386 -3.05 -9.62 9.93
N LYS A 387 -3.81 -10.51 9.28
CA LYS A 387 -3.60 -10.88 7.87
C LYS A 387 -4.06 -9.80 6.89
N ASP A 388 -4.95 -8.92 7.33
CA ASP A 388 -5.46 -7.81 6.54
C ASP A 388 -4.42 -6.69 6.53
N ALA A 389 -4.00 -6.24 5.33
CA ALA A 389 -2.93 -5.26 5.18
C ALA A 389 -3.32 -3.85 5.67
N VAL A 390 -4.61 -3.50 5.61
CA VAL A 390 -5.12 -2.21 6.11
C VAL A 390 -5.09 -2.22 7.64
N LEU A 391 -5.60 -3.28 8.26
CA LEU A 391 -5.59 -3.43 9.73
C LEU A 391 -4.17 -3.58 10.29
N SER A 392 -3.31 -4.35 9.61
CA SER A 392 -1.89 -4.49 9.97
C SER A 392 -1.14 -3.15 9.84
N GLY A 393 -1.46 -2.35 8.82
CA GLY A 393 -0.91 -1.01 8.64
C GLY A 393 -1.19 -0.05 9.81
N ARG A 394 -2.32 -0.24 10.52
CA ARG A 394 -2.69 0.57 11.71
C ARG A 394 -1.83 0.31 12.94
N ALA A 395 -1.01 -0.76 12.95
CA ALA A 395 -0.05 -0.97 14.02
C ALA A 395 0.95 0.19 14.12
N ILE A 396 1.33 0.78 12.98
CA ILE A 396 2.24 1.94 12.93
C ILE A 396 1.56 3.17 13.52
N ASP A 397 0.28 3.39 13.20
CA ASP A 397 -0.54 4.49 13.70
C ASP A 397 -0.71 4.43 15.23
N LEU A 398 -1.01 3.24 15.77
CA LEU A 398 -1.11 3.04 17.22
C LEU A 398 0.24 3.28 17.92
N ARG A 399 1.36 2.84 17.33
CA ARG A 399 2.70 3.12 17.87
C ARG A 399 3.02 4.61 17.85
N ASP A 400 2.65 5.32 16.79
CA ASP A 400 2.84 6.78 16.67
C ASP A 400 2.07 7.53 17.77
N ALA A 401 0.78 7.22 17.92
CA ALA A 401 -0.05 7.79 18.99
C ALA A 401 0.48 7.42 20.39
N GLY A 402 0.78 6.14 20.64
CA GLY A 402 1.28 5.64 21.92
C GLY A 402 2.61 6.27 22.32
N GLN A 403 3.54 6.42 21.37
CA GLN A 403 4.85 7.02 21.64
C GLN A 403 4.75 8.49 22.05
N ARG A 404 3.79 9.24 21.49
CA ARG A 404 3.56 10.65 21.86
C ARG A 404 3.18 10.82 23.32
N VAL A 405 2.30 9.97 23.84
CA VAL A 405 1.97 9.97 25.29
C VAL A 405 3.19 9.58 26.11
N LEU A 406 3.94 8.59 25.66
CA LEU A 406 5.13 8.11 26.36
C LEU A 406 6.18 9.22 26.52
N GLN A 407 6.35 10.10 25.52
CA GLN A 407 7.26 11.25 25.59
C GLN A 407 6.96 12.20 26.77
N HIS A 408 5.69 12.31 27.18
CA HIS A 408 5.28 13.09 28.36
C HIS A 408 5.46 12.35 29.70
N LEU A 409 5.61 11.02 29.66
CA LEU A 409 5.72 10.15 30.83
C LEU A 409 7.16 9.76 31.17
N GLY A 410 8.02 9.63 30.17
CA GLY A 410 9.43 9.29 30.34
C GLY A 410 10.35 10.51 30.37
N ARG A 411 11.62 10.24 30.59
CA ARG A 411 12.71 11.17 30.34
C ARG A 411 13.28 10.85 28.98
N VAL A 412 13.36 11.85 28.11
CA VAL A 412 14.09 11.72 26.85
C VAL A 412 15.56 11.55 27.19
N ARG A 413 16.13 10.37 26.92
CA ARG A 413 17.58 10.19 26.91
C ARG A 413 18.06 10.72 25.57
N THR A 414 18.71 11.87 25.59
CA THR A 414 19.27 12.47 24.37
C THR A 414 20.34 11.58 23.75
N GLY A 415 20.18 11.33 22.46
CA GLY A 415 21.27 11.27 21.50
C GLY A 415 21.01 12.35 20.45
N GLU A 416 21.93 13.30 20.28
CA GLU A 416 21.81 14.49 19.41
C GLU A 416 21.22 14.17 18.01
N THR A 417 19.97 14.57 17.69
CA THR A 417 19.59 15.76 16.90
C THR A 417 18.08 15.80 16.56
N HIS A 418 17.47 17.00 16.70
CA HIS A 418 16.13 17.36 16.18
C HIS A 418 16.11 17.52 14.66
N LEU A 419 14.90 17.70 14.10
CA LEU A 419 14.59 18.11 12.73
C LEU A 419 15.75 18.88 12.07
N PRO A 420 16.07 18.56 10.80
CA PRO A 420 17.24 19.13 10.14
C PRO A 420 17.22 20.66 10.20
N THR A 421 18.32 21.26 10.67
CA THR A 421 18.48 22.73 10.74
C THR A 421 19.23 23.31 9.55
N ALA A 422 19.68 22.45 8.64
CA ALA A 422 20.42 22.78 7.43
C ALA A 422 20.02 21.82 6.30
N PRO A 423 20.23 22.20 5.02
CA PRO A 423 19.91 21.35 3.89
C PRO A 423 20.58 19.96 3.99
N CYS A 424 19.78 18.89 3.92
CA CYS A 424 20.22 17.52 4.15
C CYS A 424 19.57 16.49 3.22
N ILE A 425 20.15 15.29 3.18
CA ILE A 425 19.46 14.08 2.72
C ILE A 425 19.02 13.31 3.96
N LEU A 426 17.70 13.17 4.12
CA LEU A 426 17.09 12.53 5.28
C LEU A 426 17.15 11.01 5.13
N LEU A 427 17.79 10.33 6.09
CA LEU A 427 17.82 8.86 6.16
C LEU A 427 16.98 8.39 7.33
N ALA A 428 16.04 7.48 7.09
CA ALA A 428 15.19 6.89 8.13
C ALA A 428 15.07 5.38 7.96
N ASP A 429 14.72 4.66 9.04
CA ASP A 429 14.31 3.26 8.91
C ASP A 429 12.98 3.18 8.14
N ASP A 430 12.02 3.95 8.66
CA ASP A 430 10.75 4.32 8.03
C ASP A 430 10.30 5.69 8.59
N LEU A 431 9.29 6.33 7.99
CA LEU A 431 8.73 7.61 8.45
C LEU A 431 7.23 7.51 8.71
N THR A 432 6.77 7.96 9.88
CA THR A 432 5.33 8.05 10.17
C THR A 432 4.70 9.27 9.46
N PRO A 433 3.37 9.31 9.35
CA PRO A 433 2.66 10.52 8.93
C PRO A 433 3.01 11.75 9.78
N SER A 434 3.12 11.58 11.11
CA SER A 434 3.54 12.65 12.03
C SER A 434 4.96 13.15 11.75
N ASP A 435 5.90 12.23 11.50
CA ASP A 435 7.29 12.57 11.20
C ASP A 435 7.37 13.44 9.94
N THR A 436 6.65 13.02 8.90
CA THR A 436 6.72 13.65 7.59
C THR A 436 6.04 15.02 7.57
N ALA A 437 4.94 15.20 8.32
CA ALA A 437 4.25 16.49 8.44
C ALA A 437 5.12 17.59 9.09
N ARG A 438 6.07 17.20 9.95
CA ARG A 438 6.98 18.11 10.64
C ARG A 438 8.24 18.47 9.83
N LEU A 439 8.50 17.79 8.72
CA LEU A 439 9.67 18.07 7.88
C LEU A 439 9.49 19.38 7.12
N ASP A 440 10.54 20.20 7.09
CA ASP A 440 10.61 21.38 6.22
C ASP A 440 11.13 20.96 4.82
N PRO A 441 10.30 21.05 3.77
CA PRO A 441 10.72 20.72 2.40
C PRO A 441 11.87 21.58 1.89
N ALA A 442 12.11 22.77 2.45
CA ALA A 442 13.24 23.61 2.08
C ALA A 442 14.59 23.05 2.56
N LEU A 443 14.58 22.27 3.64
CA LEU A 443 15.77 21.68 4.25
C LEU A 443 15.99 20.23 3.80
N VAL A 444 14.92 19.47 3.57
CA VAL A 444 15.03 18.09 3.09
C VAL A 444 15.20 18.09 1.57
N ARG A 445 16.45 17.98 1.10
CA ARG A 445 16.78 18.00 -0.33
C ARG A 445 16.62 16.66 -1.02
N GLY A 446 16.59 15.58 -0.26
CA GLY A 446 16.40 14.22 -0.72
C GLY A 446 16.07 13.30 0.45
N LEU A 447 15.46 12.16 0.16
CA LEU A 447 14.97 11.25 1.19
C LEU A 447 15.30 9.79 0.87
N ALA A 448 15.74 9.04 1.87
CA ALA A 448 15.88 7.60 1.72
C ALA A 448 15.51 6.79 2.96
N THR A 449 14.89 5.63 2.72
CA THR A 449 14.44 4.71 3.77
C THR A 449 15.09 3.35 3.66
N ALA A 450 15.39 2.74 4.81
CA ALA A 450 15.92 1.38 4.88
C ALA A 450 14.84 0.37 4.46
N GLN A 451 13.59 0.62 4.85
CA GLN A 451 12.42 -0.18 4.50
C GLN A 451 11.49 0.57 3.54
N GLY A 452 10.39 -0.08 3.14
CA GLY A 452 9.38 0.50 2.27
C GLY A 452 9.55 0.22 0.78
N GLY A 453 8.52 0.59 0.01
CA GLY A 453 8.44 0.37 -1.43
C GLY A 453 7.91 1.61 -2.16
N PRO A 454 7.72 1.54 -3.49
CA PRO A 454 7.29 2.67 -4.31
C PRO A 454 5.86 3.17 -4.00
N THR A 455 5.12 2.43 -3.17
CA THR A 455 3.78 2.74 -2.67
C THR A 455 3.76 3.07 -1.17
N SER A 456 4.91 3.13 -0.49
CA SER A 456 4.92 3.52 0.92
C SER A 456 4.48 4.98 1.08
N HIS A 457 3.94 5.32 2.25
CA HIS A 457 3.58 6.69 2.62
C HIS A 457 4.72 7.68 2.30
N THR A 458 5.95 7.27 2.59
CA THR A 458 7.17 8.02 2.27
C THR A 458 7.37 8.28 0.78
N ALA A 459 7.12 7.29 -0.09
CA ALA A 459 7.24 7.43 -1.54
C ALA A 459 6.18 8.36 -2.13
N ILE A 460 4.96 8.32 -1.58
CA ILE A 460 3.85 9.20 -1.97
C ILE A 460 4.19 10.65 -1.59
N ILE A 461 4.68 10.88 -0.37
CA ILE A 461 4.97 12.24 0.11
C ILE A 461 6.18 12.84 -0.61
N ALA A 462 7.24 12.07 -0.85
CA ALA A 462 8.40 12.56 -1.58
C ALA A 462 8.05 13.06 -3.00
N ARG A 463 7.14 12.37 -3.69
CA ARG A 463 6.63 12.81 -5.01
C ARG A 463 5.80 14.07 -4.91
N ALA A 464 4.90 14.15 -3.93
CA ALA A 464 4.05 15.32 -3.73
C ALA A 464 4.86 16.58 -3.41
N LEU A 465 6.01 16.43 -2.75
CA LEU A 465 6.93 17.51 -2.41
C LEU A 465 7.99 17.79 -3.50
N ASP A 466 7.99 17.05 -4.61
CA ASP A 466 9.02 17.10 -5.67
C ASP A 466 10.45 16.93 -5.14
N ILE A 467 10.62 16.06 -4.13
CA ILE A 467 11.90 15.73 -3.52
C ILE A 467 12.39 14.37 -4.04
N PRO A 468 13.64 14.25 -4.52
CA PRO A 468 14.22 12.98 -4.94
C PRO A 468 14.26 11.95 -3.80
N ALA A 469 13.86 10.70 -4.07
CA ALA A 469 13.75 9.69 -3.03
C ALA A 469 14.06 8.25 -3.47
N VAL A 470 14.67 7.49 -2.55
CA VAL A 470 15.00 6.06 -2.71
C VAL A 470 14.50 5.27 -1.50
N ALA A 471 13.60 4.31 -1.71
CA ALA A 471 13.09 3.46 -0.62
C ALA A 471 13.73 2.06 -0.64
N GLY A 472 13.66 1.34 0.49
CA GLY A 472 14.07 -0.06 0.55
C GLY A 472 15.56 -0.29 0.29
N VAL A 473 16.42 0.62 0.76
CA VAL A 473 17.89 0.51 0.59
C VAL A 473 18.50 -0.57 1.49
N GLY A 474 17.76 -1.01 2.51
CA GLY A 474 18.19 -1.99 3.49
C GLY A 474 18.92 -1.38 4.70
N PRO A 475 19.22 -2.21 5.73
CA PRO A 475 19.68 -1.73 7.04
C PRO A 475 21.02 -1.00 7.00
N ARG A 476 21.87 -1.29 6.00
CA ARG A 476 23.16 -0.61 5.79
C ARG A 476 23.04 0.90 5.53
N LEU A 477 21.84 1.38 5.21
CA LEU A 477 21.56 2.81 5.11
C LEU A 477 21.72 3.52 6.46
N LEU A 478 21.31 2.88 7.55
CA LEU A 478 21.27 3.46 8.89
C LEU A 478 22.65 3.52 9.57
N ASP A 479 23.62 2.78 9.03
CA ASP A 479 25.03 2.80 9.42
C ASP A 479 25.75 4.10 8.99
N LEU A 480 25.13 4.92 8.13
CA LEU A 480 25.71 6.19 7.69
C LEU A 480 25.60 7.24 8.80
N ALA A 481 26.74 7.81 9.17
CA ALA A 481 26.80 8.88 10.17
C ALA A 481 26.19 10.19 9.63
N SER A 482 25.43 10.90 10.48
CA SER A 482 24.99 12.27 10.18
C SER A 482 26.18 13.16 9.82
N GLY A 483 26.00 14.04 8.84
CA GLY A 483 27.06 14.87 8.26
C GLY A 483 27.83 14.21 7.11
N THR A 484 27.67 12.90 6.86
CA THR A 484 28.34 12.23 5.73
C THR A 484 27.83 12.80 4.41
N PRO A 485 28.69 13.34 3.52
CA PRO A 485 28.25 13.84 2.23
C PRO A 485 27.78 12.67 1.36
N VAL A 486 26.56 12.78 0.83
CA VAL A 486 25.99 11.78 -0.07
C VAL A 486 25.39 12.46 -1.29
N LEU A 487 25.43 11.75 -2.42
CA LEU A 487 24.66 12.07 -3.60
C LEU A 487 23.53 11.06 -3.69
N LEU A 488 22.30 11.54 -3.76
CA LEU A 488 21.12 10.72 -4.01
C LEU A 488 20.70 10.89 -5.47
N ASP A 489 20.61 9.77 -6.18
CA ASP A 489 20.04 9.65 -7.52
C ASP A 489 18.73 8.89 -7.42
N GLY A 490 17.65 9.66 -7.29
CA GLY A 490 16.31 9.14 -7.12
C GLY A 490 15.80 8.42 -8.37
N GLY A 491 16.31 8.75 -9.55
CA GLY A 491 15.94 8.09 -10.80
C GLY A 491 16.59 6.71 -10.95
N ALA A 492 17.87 6.59 -10.60
CA ALA A 492 18.57 5.31 -10.59
C ALA A 492 18.26 4.45 -9.34
N GLY A 493 17.66 5.04 -8.30
CA GLY A 493 17.42 4.36 -7.03
C GLY A 493 18.71 4.11 -6.24
N VAL A 494 19.68 5.04 -6.30
CA VAL A 494 21.02 4.85 -5.75
C VAL A 494 21.40 5.99 -4.81
N ILE A 495 22.10 5.64 -3.73
CA ILE A 495 22.78 6.59 -2.85
C ILE A 495 24.28 6.36 -2.96
N VAL A 496 25.01 7.38 -3.37
CA VAL A 496 26.47 7.38 -3.48
C VAL A 496 27.05 7.98 -2.21
N VAL A 497 27.75 7.16 -1.43
CA VAL A 497 28.39 7.54 -0.18
C VAL A 497 29.78 8.07 -0.46
N ALA A 498 30.09 9.24 0.12
CA ALA A 498 31.34 9.96 -0.13
C ALA A 498 31.60 10.15 -1.64
N PRO A 499 30.69 10.82 -2.37
CA PRO A 499 30.82 11.00 -3.81
C PRO A 499 32.10 11.77 -4.14
N THR A 500 32.81 11.30 -5.16
CA THR A 500 34.00 11.99 -5.68
C THR A 500 33.60 13.32 -6.33
N GLU A 501 34.56 14.21 -6.58
CA GLU A 501 34.29 15.42 -7.37
C GLU A 501 33.81 15.08 -8.79
N ALA A 502 34.22 13.94 -9.34
CA ALA A 502 33.71 13.45 -10.62
C ALA A 502 32.23 13.04 -10.53
N ASP A 503 31.81 12.39 -9.44
CA ASP A 503 30.40 12.02 -9.19
C ASP A 503 29.53 13.28 -9.02
N LYS A 504 30.01 14.28 -8.27
CA LYS A 504 29.32 15.56 -8.07
C LYS A 504 29.19 16.34 -9.37
N ALA A 505 30.30 16.53 -10.10
CA ALA A 505 30.30 17.23 -11.38
C ALA A 505 29.37 16.54 -12.40
N ARG A 506 29.27 15.21 -12.36
CA ARG A 506 28.32 14.46 -13.19
C ARG A 506 26.87 14.76 -12.81
N ALA A 507 26.54 14.73 -11.52
CA ALA A 507 25.19 15.05 -11.05
C ALA A 507 24.81 16.50 -11.35
N GLU A 508 25.72 17.44 -11.13
CA GLU A 508 25.53 18.86 -11.47
C GLU A 508 25.33 19.06 -12.97
N ALA A 509 26.16 18.43 -13.80
CA ALA A 509 26.00 18.46 -15.25
C ALA A 509 24.66 17.85 -15.69
N ALA A 510 24.22 16.75 -15.05
CA ALA A 510 22.93 16.12 -15.32
C ALA A 510 21.75 17.01 -14.92
N MET A 511 21.80 17.65 -13.74
CA MET A 511 20.79 18.61 -13.30
C MET A 511 20.74 19.83 -14.23
N ALA A 512 21.90 20.40 -14.58
CA ALA A 512 21.98 21.55 -15.48
C ALA A 512 21.47 21.18 -16.89
N ALA A 513 21.81 20.00 -17.41
CA ALA A 513 21.32 19.51 -18.68
C ALA A 513 19.79 19.31 -18.66
N LEU A 514 19.25 18.72 -17.60
CA LEU A 514 17.81 18.52 -17.43
C LEU A 514 17.07 19.87 -17.31
N ALA A 515 17.61 20.82 -16.55
CA ALA A 515 17.04 22.16 -16.42
C ALA A 515 17.07 22.91 -17.77
N ALA A 516 18.20 22.87 -18.47
CA ALA A 516 18.33 23.47 -19.80
C ALA A 516 17.40 22.83 -20.83
N GLN A 517 17.22 21.50 -20.75
CA GLN A 517 16.25 20.77 -21.57
C GLN A 517 14.83 21.21 -21.26
N ARG A 518 14.41 21.20 -19.99
CA ARG A 518 13.06 21.65 -19.57
C ARG A 518 12.79 23.10 -20.00
N GLU A 519 13.77 23.99 -19.88
CA GLU A 519 13.66 25.38 -20.34
C GLU A 519 13.51 25.48 -21.86
N ALA A 520 14.23 24.66 -22.63
CA ALA A 520 14.07 24.58 -24.08
C ALA A 520 12.68 24.04 -24.47
N GLU A 521 12.21 23.00 -23.79
CA GLU A 521 10.90 22.37 -24.01
C GLU A 521 9.76 23.34 -23.65
N ALA A 522 9.89 24.07 -22.54
CA ALA A 522 8.93 25.09 -22.10
C ALA A 522 8.82 26.25 -23.10
N ARG A 523 9.94 26.71 -23.67
CA ARG A 523 9.94 27.75 -24.72
C ARG A 523 9.20 27.32 -25.98
N GLU A 524 9.13 26.03 -26.25
CA GLU A 524 8.47 25.45 -27.43
C GLU A 524 7.13 24.78 -27.13
N ARG A 525 6.59 24.90 -25.92
CA ARG A 525 5.40 24.15 -25.47
C ARG A 525 4.17 24.32 -26.37
N TYR A 526 4.00 25.51 -26.96
CA TYR A 526 2.89 25.82 -27.87
C TYR A 526 3.10 25.34 -29.31
N LYS A 527 4.30 24.87 -29.67
CA LYS A 527 4.51 24.26 -31.00
C LYS A 527 3.78 22.91 -31.06
N PRO A 528 3.14 22.58 -32.18
CA PRO A 528 2.53 21.25 -32.36
C PRO A 528 3.59 20.14 -32.32
N ALA A 529 3.17 18.93 -31.98
CA ALA A 529 4.02 17.74 -32.09
C ALA A 529 4.01 17.21 -33.54
N LEU A 530 4.89 17.80 -34.36
CA LEU A 530 5.20 17.34 -35.72
C LEU A 530 6.54 16.60 -35.69
N THR A 531 6.53 15.34 -36.09
CA THR A 531 7.76 14.56 -36.35
C THR A 531 8.61 15.20 -37.44
N LEU A 532 9.88 14.80 -37.54
CA LEU A 532 10.84 15.36 -38.50
C LEU A 532 10.39 15.25 -39.97
N ASP A 533 9.61 14.22 -40.30
CA ASP A 533 9.00 13.97 -41.61
C ASP A 533 7.56 14.53 -41.74
N GLY A 534 7.12 15.33 -40.76
CA GLY A 534 5.91 16.13 -40.82
C GLY A 534 4.62 15.43 -40.37
N ALA A 535 4.69 14.19 -39.89
CA ALA A 535 3.51 13.53 -39.33
C ALA A 535 3.15 14.14 -37.97
N ARG A 536 1.86 14.44 -37.78
CA ARG A 536 1.33 15.04 -36.55
C ARG A 536 0.84 13.97 -35.58
N VAL A 537 1.13 14.17 -34.29
CA VAL A 537 0.53 13.46 -33.16
C VAL A 537 0.04 14.54 -32.20
N GLU A 538 -1.22 14.50 -31.80
CA GLU A 538 -1.77 15.46 -30.85
C GLU A 538 -1.31 15.11 -29.44
N VAL A 539 -0.80 16.09 -28.69
CA VAL A 539 -0.44 15.90 -27.27
C VAL A 539 -1.37 16.77 -26.43
N VAL A 540 -2.23 16.09 -25.68
CA VAL A 540 -3.32 16.65 -24.90
C VAL A 540 -3.16 16.29 -23.42
N ALA A 541 -3.95 16.90 -22.54
CA ALA A 541 -3.83 16.69 -21.10
C ALA A 541 -4.89 15.73 -20.54
N ASN A 542 -4.48 14.95 -19.53
CA ASN A 542 -5.37 14.32 -18.56
C ASN A 542 -5.63 15.33 -17.43
N ILE A 543 -6.90 15.60 -17.10
CA ILE A 543 -7.29 16.52 -16.04
C ILE A 543 -8.42 15.95 -15.17
N SER A 544 -8.57 16.52 -13.98
CA SER A 544 -9.57 16.17 -12.98
C SER A 544 -10.25 17.40 -12.35
N ASP A 545 -9.92 18.64 -12.73
CA ASP A 545 -10.63 19.83 -12.25
C ASP A 545 -10.46 21.06 -13.17
N VAL A 546 -11.09 22.19 -12.80
CA VAL A 546 -11.06 23.44 -13.56
C VAL A 546 -9.68 24.11 -13.52
N ALA A 547 -8.96 24.02 -12.39
CA ALA A 547 -7.63 24.62 -12.26
C ALA A 547 -6.63 23.90 -13.17
N GLU A 548 -6.75 22.58 -13.28
CA GLU A 548 -5.99 21.73 -14.19
C GLU A 548 -6.32 22.02 -15.65
N ALA A 549 -7.57 22.38 -15.99
CA ALA A 549 -7.91 22.83 -17.34
C ALA A 549 -7.10 24.09 -17.72
N ILE A 550 -7.03 25.09 -16.83
CA ILE A 550 -6.22 26.31 -17.04
C ILE A 550 -4.74 25.95 -17.17
N ALA A 551 -4.22 25.17 -16.22
CA ALA A 551 -2.82 24.76 -16.21
C ALA A 551 -2.43 23.94 -17.46
N SER A 552 -3.35 23.15 -18.02
CA SER A 552 -3.11 22.39 -19.25
C SER A 552 -2.88 23.29 -20.47
N VAL A 553 -3.65 24.38 -20.59
CA VAL A 553 -3.47 25.37 -21.66
C VAL A 553 -2.14 26.09 -21.48
N GLU A 554 -1.79 26.48 -20.25
CA GLU A 554 -0.50 27.10 -19.94
C GLU A 554 0.69 26.17 -20.21
N ALA A 555 0.52 24.86 -19.99
CA ALA A 555 1.51 23.85 -20.34
C ALA A 555 1.60 23.59 -21.86
N GLY A 556 0.70 24.18 -22.65
CA GLY A 556 0.67 24.09 -24.10
C GLY A 556 -0.02 22.83 -24.61
N ALA A 557 -0.93 22.21 -23.86
CA ALA A 557 -1.72 21.07 -24.34
C ALA A 557 -2.59 21.48 -25.54
N GLU A 558 -2.80 20.55 -26.50
CA GLU A 558 -3.64 20.80 -27.68
C GLU A 558 -5.14 20.54 -27.42
N GLY A 559 -5.50 20.32 -26.16
CA GLY A 559 -6.83 19.93 -25.70
C GLY A 559 -6.74 19.07 -24.45
N VAL A 560 -7.86 18.45 -24.09
CA VAL A 560 -7.98 17.49 -23.01
C VAL A 560 -8.44 16.15 -23.61
N GLY A 561 -7.58 15.14 -23.58
CA GLY A 561 -7.90 13.80 -24.08
C GLY A 561 -8.58 12.92 -23.03
N LEU A 562 -8.57 13.36 -21.77
CA LEU A 562 -9.29 12.70 -20.67
C LEU A 562 -9.62 13.72 -19.58
N LEU A 563 -10.88 14.08 -19.45
CA LEU A 563 -11.44 14.59 -18.19
C LEU A 563 -11.96 13.40 -17.38
N ARG A 564 -11.34 13.17 -16.23
CA ARG A 564 -11.85 12.23 -15.23
C ARG A 564 -12.98 12.91 -14.47
N THR A 565 -14.19 12.33 -14.49
CA THR A 565 -15.35 12.96 -13.83
C THR A 565 -15.54 12.55 -12.38
N GLU A 566 -14.76 11.57 -11.89
CA GLU A 566 -14.92 11.05 -10.52
C GLU A 566 -14.80 12.14 -9.43
N PHE A 567 -13.97 13.17 -9.66
CA PHE A 567 -13.82 14.29 -8.72
C PHE A 567 -15.15 15.03 -8.43
N LEU A 568 -16.12 14.97 -9.35
CA LEU A 568 -17.45 15.55 -9.17
C LEU A 568 -18.28 14.80 -8.14
N PHE A 569 -17.87 13.58 -7.77
CA PHE A 569 -18.66 12.68 -6.95
C PHE A 569 -17.96 12.35 -5.61
N VAL A 570 -16.70 12.70 -5.44
CA VAL A 570 -15.96 12.47 -4.17
C VAL A 570 -16.09 13.66 -3.21
N ASN A 571 -15.85 13.43 -1.91
CA ASN A 571 -15.89 14.43 -0.83
C ASN A 571 -17.23 15.19 -0.71
N ARG A 572 -18.35 14.46 -0.83
CA ARG A 572 -19.71 15.02 -0.74
C ARG A 572 -20.70 13.96 -0.28
N GLU A 573 -21.87 14.39 0.17
CA GLU A 573 -22.91 13.52 0.74
C GLU A 573 -23.96 13.04 -0.28
N ALA A 574 -23.98 13.61 -1.49
CA ALA A 574 -24.97 13.29 -2.53
C ALA A 574 -24.42 13.50 -3.95
N PRO A 575 -24.98 12.83 -4.98
CA PRO A 575 -24.53 13.01 -6.36
C PRO A 575 -24.70 14.46 -6.84
N PRO A 576 -23.75 15.01 -7.62
CA PRO A 576 -23.87 16.35 -8.20
C PRO A 576 -25.08 16.45 -9.12
N GLY A 577 -25.86 17.52 -8.95
CA GLY A 577 -27.00 17.81 -9.81
C GLY A 577 -26.58 18.21 -11.23
N GLU A 578 -27.52 18.17 -12.17
CA GLU A 578 -27.26 18.50 -13.58
C GLU A 578 -26.69 19.92 -13.78
N ASP A 579 -27.29 20.94 -13.14
CA ASP A 579 -26.84 22.33 -13.28
C ASP A 579 -25.46 22.57 -12.65
N GLU A 580 -25.12 21.82 -11.59
CA GLU A 580 -23.79 21.86 -10.97
C GLU A 580 -22.73 21.29 -11.92
N GLN A 581 -22.99 20.10 -12.49
CA GLN A 581 -22.08 19.50 -13.47
C GLN A 581 -21.94 20.38 -14.71
N LEU A 582 -23.03 20.96 -15.22
CA LEU A 582 -23.02 21.90 -16.34
C LEU A 582 -22.16 23.12 -16.04
N ALA A 583 -22.27 23.70 -14.84
CA ALA A 583 -21.47 24.87 -14.45
C ALA A 583 -19.97 24.54 -14.48
N ILE A 584 -19.58 23.36 -13.99
CA ILE A 584 -18.18 22.91 -13.97
C ILE A 584 -17.67 22.64 -15.38
N TYR A 585 -18.41 21.88 -16.20
CA TYR A 585 -18.03 21.61 -17.59
C TYR A 585 -17.95 22.91 -18.42
N ALA A 586 -18.88 23.85 -18.20
CA ALA A 586 -18.84 25.15 -18.87
C ALA A 586 -17.61 25.98 -18.49
N ALA A 587 -17.23 25.98 -17.21
CA ALA A 587 -16.02 26.66 -16.74
C ALA A 587 -14.75 26.07 -17.35
N MET A 588 -14.68 24.73 -17.48
CA MET A 588 -13.58 24.06 -18.17
C MET A 588 -13.51 24.43 -19.65
N LEU A 589 -14.65 24.45 -20.35
CA LEU A 589 -14.71 24.83 -21.77
C LEU A 589 -14.28 26.29 -22.00
N GLU A 590 -14.65 27.19 -21.09
CA GLU A 590 -14.19 28.58 -21.11
C GLU A 590 -12.67 28.66 -20.92
N ALA A 591 -12.12 27.94 -19.93
CA ALA A 591 -10.67 27.86 -19.70
C ALA A 591 -9.90 27.30 -20.90
N LEU A 592 -10.46 26.32 -21.62
CA LEU A 592 -9.85 25.71 -22.80
C LEU A 592 -9.89 26.60 -24.05
N ASN A 593 -10.64 27.70 -24.03
CA ASN A 593 -10.66 28.73 -25.08
C ASN A 593 -10.75 28.15 -26.51
N GLY A 594 -11.68 27.20 -26.71
CA GLY A 594 -11.96 26.58 -28.01
C GLY A 594 -11.21 25.29 -28.32
N LEU A 595 -10.27 24.86 -27.46
CA LEU A 595 -9.65 23.53 -27.55
C LEU A 595 -10.65 22.42 -27.16
N PRO A 596 -10.54 21.21 -27.74
CA PRO A 596 -11.46 20.12 -27.47
C PRO A 596 -11.25 19.49 -26.09
N ILE A 597 -12.32 18.92 -25.54
CA ILE A 597 -12.31 18.12 -24.31
C ILE A 597 -13.04 16.80 -24.50
N ILE A 598 -12.40 15.71 -24.12
CA ILE A 598 -13.01 14.38 -24.03
C ILE A 598 -13.46 14.15 -22.59
N ILE A 599 -14.77 14.15 -22.38
CA ILE A 599 -15.38 13.88 -21.08
C ILE A 599 -15.63 12.37 -20.97
N ARG A 600 -14.88 11.71 -20.08
CA ARG A 600 -15.15 10.33 -19.72
C ARG A 600 -16.33 10.29 -18.77
N THR A 601 -17.33 9.47 -19.04
CA THR A 601 -18.44 9.29 -18.10
C THR A 601 -17.95 8.63 -16.82
N LEU A 602 -18.76 8.66 -15.76
CA LEU A 602 -18.34 8.22 -14.43
C LEU A 602 -17.69 6.83 -14.45
N ASP A 603 -16.43 6.74 -14.05
CA ASP A 603 -15.68 5.50 -13.83
C ASP A 603 -15.42 5.30 -12.35
N VAL A 604 -16.50 4.91 -11.65
CA VAL A 604 -16.51 4.54 -10.24
C VAL A 604 -16.63 3.01 -10.09
N GLY A 605 -16.11 2.47 -8.99
CA GLY A 605 -15.89 1.04 -8.77
C GLY A 605 -14.41 0.67 -8.90
N GLY A 606 -14.03 -0.53 -8.46
CA GLY A 606 -12.61 -0.88 -8.33
C GLY A 606 -12.02 -0.39 -7.02
N ASP A 607 -11.03 0.49 -7.11
CA ASP A 607 -10.33 1.16 -5.99
C ASP A 607 -10.99 2.49 -5.57
N LYS A 608 -12.13 2.84 -6.16
CA LYS A 608 -12.79 4.14 -5.98
C LYS A 608 -14.20 3.94 -5.46
N GLU A 609 -14.37 4.02 -4.15
CA GLU A 609 -15.68 3.96 -3.53
C GLU A 609 -16.28 5.35 -3.29
N ILE A 610 -17.59 5.47 -3.51
CA ILE A 610 -18.35 6.70 -3.26
C ILE A 610 -19.48 6.36 -2.30
N PRO A 611 -19.35 6.68 -1.01
CA PRO A 611 -20.19 6.13 0.06
C PRO A 611 -21.69 6.29 -0.15
N TYR A 612 -22.13 7.45 -0.64
CA TYR A 612 -23.56 7.72 -0.85
C TYR A 612 -24.14 7.01 -2.08
N LEU A 613 -23.32 6.46 -2.98
CA LEU A 613 -23.77 5.71 -4.15
C LEU A 613 -24.17 4.26 -3.80
N ARG A 614 -23.90 3.80 -2.56
CA ARG A 614 -24.31 2.48 -2.04
C ARG A 614 -23.97 1.34 -3.00
N MET A 615 -22.74 1.34 -3.51
CA MET A 615 -22.25 0.31 -4.42
C MET A 615 -22.22 -1.06 -3.70
N PRO A 616 -22.60 -2.16 -4.37
CA PRO A 616 -22.42 -3.48 -3.79
C PRO A 616 -20.92 -3.75 -3.67
N VAL A 617 -20.50 -4.31 -2.54
CA VAL A 617 -19.09 -4.70 -2.40
C VAL A 617 -18.87 -6.05 -3.05
N GLU A 618 -17.76 -6.15 -3.76
CA GLU A 618 -17.42 -7.26 -4.61
C GLU A 618 -16.10 -7.88 -4.15
N GLN A 619 -15.96 -9.20 -4.28
CA GLN A 619 -14.69 -9.88 -3.95
C GLN A 619 -13.52 -9.40 -4.82
N ASN A 620 -13.81 -8.95 -6.04
CA ASN A 620 -12.84 -8.43 -6.99
C ASN A 620 -13.41 -7.15 -7.60
N PRO A 621 -13.29 -5.99 -6.93
CA PRO A 621 -13.90 -4.73 -7.41
C PRO A 621 -13.43 -4.33 -8.81
N PHE A 622 -12.18 -4.62 -9.15
CA PHE A 622 -11.65 -4.39 -10.51
C PHE A 622 -12.33 -5.27 -11.59
N LEU A 623 -13.01 -6.36 -11.22
CA LEU A 623 -13.66 -7.27 -12.17
C LEU A 623 -15.19 -7.20 -12.15
N GLY A 624 -15.79 -6.30 -11.37
CA GLY A 624 -17.24 -6.27 -11.18
C GLY A 624 -17.96 -5.04 -11.75
N GLU A 625 -18.87 -4.46 -10.96
CA GLU A 625 -19.76 -3.36 -11.34
C GLU A 625 -19.03 -2.01 -11.30
N ARG A 626 -18.21 -1.78 -12.33
CA ARG A 626 -17.41 -0.57 -12.51
C ARG A 626 -17.71 0.13 -13.84
N GLY A 627 -17.52 1.45 -13.86
CA GLY A 627 -17.56 2.24 -15.10
C GLY A 627 -18.92 2.19 -15.76
N ILE A 628 -18.97 1.85 -17.05
CA ILE A 628 -20.24 1.85 -17.78
C ILE A 628 -21.28 0.90 -17.17
N ARG A 629 -20.87 -0.22 -16.55
CA ARG A 629 -21.82 -1.16 -15.91
C ARG A 629 -22.55 -0.49 -14.76
N PHE A 630 -21.81 0.26 -13.94
CA PHE A 630 -22.38 1.05 -12.86
C PHE A 630 -23.33 2.14 -13.41
N CYS A 631 -22.93 2.84 -14.47
CA CYS A 631 -23.80 3.82 -15.12
C CYS A 631 -25.09 3.21 -15.68
N LEU A 632 -25.04 1.99 -16.22
CA LEU A 632 -26.20 1.31 -16.78
C LEU A 632 -27.15 0.77 -15.70
N SER A 633 -26.63 0.34 -14.54
CA SER A 633 -27.48 -0.03 -13.40
C SER A 633 -28.06 1.18 -12.66
N HIS A 634 -27.39 2.32 -12.73
CA HIS A 634 -27.81 3.59 -12.12
C HIS A 634 -28.16 4.64 -13.19
N GLU A 635 -29.10 4.28 -14.07
CA GLU A 635 -29.43 5.07 -15.27
C GLU A 635 -29.79 6.53 -14.96
N ASP A 636 -30.45 6.84 -13.83
CA ASP A 636 -30.80 8.21 -13.45
C ASP A 636 -29.56 9.11 -13.25
N LEU A 637 -28.51 8.56 -12.63
CA LEU A 637 -27.22 9.24 -12.45
C LEU A 637 -26.55 9.44 -13.80
N PHE A 638 -26.55 8.40 -14.63
CA PHE A 638 -25.93 8.44 -15.96
C PHE A 638 -26.62 9.46 -16.87
N ARG A 639 -27.95 9.47 -16.91
CA ARG A 639 -28.74 10.47 -17.66
C ARG A 639 -28.49 11.88 -17.16
N THR A 640 -28.37 12.09 -15.85
CA THR A 640 -28.04 13.40 -15.27
C THR A 640 -26.68 13.90 -15.76
N GLN A 641 -25.66 13.04 -15.77
CA GLN A 641 -24.36 13.38 -16.30
C GLN A 641 -24.41 13.67 -17.81
N LEU A 642 -25.08 12.83 -18.59
CA LEU A 642 -25.22 13.01 -20.04
C LEU A 642 -25.95 14.32 -20.38
N ARG A 643 -27.03 14.68 -19.67
CA ARG A 643 -27.74 15.96 -19.87
C ARG A 643 -26.81 17.14 -19.65
N ALA A 644 -26.04 17.12 -18.57
CA ALA A 644 -25.05 18.16 -18.28
C ALA A 644 -23.98 18.27 -19.38
N ILE A 645 -23.46 17.13 -19.85
CA ILE A 645 -22.46 17.08 -20.94
C ILE A 645 -23.03 17.66 -22.25
N TYR A 646 -24.21 17.23 -22.67
CA TYR A 646 -24.84 17.72 -23.90
C TYR A 646 -25.21 19.21 -23.83
N ARG A 647 -25.67 19.69 -22.66
CA ARG A 647 -25.91 21.13 -22.44
C ARG A 647 -24.59 21.92 -22.48
N ALA A 648 -23.49 21.37 -21.97
CA ALA A 648 -22.17 21.99 -22.02
C ALA A 648 -21.62 22.06 -23.46
N ALA A 649 -21.90 21.05 -24.30
CA ALA A 649 -21.46 21.01 -25.70
C ALA A 649 -21.93 22.19 -26.56
N ALA A 650 -22.98 22.93 -26.14
CA ALA A 650 -23.37 24.17 -26.81
C ALA A 650 -22.34 25.31 -26.65
N LYS A 651 -21.40 25.20 -25.70
CA LYS A 651 -20.40 26.22 -25.37
C LYS A 651 -19.00 25.93 -25.91
N GLY A 652 -18.75 24.73 -26.46
CA GLY A 652 -17.43 24.37 -26.96
C GLY A 652 -17.35 22.93 -27.50
N GLN A 653 -16.15 22.51 -27.87
CA GLN A 653 -15.92 21.20 -28.50
C GLN A 653 -15.83 20.09 -27.45
N VAL A 654 -16.92 19.35 -27.28
CA VAL A 654 -17.01 18.23 -26.33
C VAL A 654 -17.10 16.91 -27.08
N ARG A 655 -16.39 15.90 -26.59
CA ARG A 655 -16.55 14.49 -26.96
C ARG A 655 -16.94 13.68 -25.73
N ILE A 656 -17.72 12.61 -25.92
CA ILE A 656 -18.10 11.69 -24.85
C ILE A 656 -17.30 10.41 -24.98
N MET A 657 -16.82 9.87 -23.86
CA MET A 657 -16.13 8.58 -23.83
C MET A 657 -16.70 7.68 -22.74
N PHE A 658 -17.08 6.45 -23.10
CA PHE A 658 -17.54 5.45 -22.14
C PHE A 658 -16.37 4.56 -21.66
N PRO A 659 -16.15 4.43 -20.33
CA PRO A 659 -15.15 3.53 -19.74
C PRO A 659 -15.65 2.09 -19.65
N MET A 660 -14.74 1.13 -19.48
CA MET A 660 -15.01 -0.26 -19.11
C MET A 660 -15.97 -1.02 -20.04
N ILE A 661 -16.04 -0.64 -21.31
CA ILE A 661 -16.82 -1.37 -22.32
C ILE A 661 -16.15 -2.71 -22.57
N ALA A 662 -16.85 -3.81 -22.30
CA ALA A 662 -16.39 -5.17 -22.55
C ALA A 662 -17.17 -5.86 -23.67
N MET A 663 -18.45 -5.50 -23.82
CA MET A 663 -19.43 -6.14 -24.69
C MET A 663 -20.10 -5.11 -25.62
N ILE A 664 -20.59 -5.58 -26.77
CA ILE A 664 -21.27 -4.70 -27.75
C ILE A 664 -22.60 -4.21 -27.18
N GLU A 665 -23.28 -5.05 -26.41
CA GLU A 665 -24.58 -4.78 -25.80
C GLU A 665 -24.50 -3.62 -24.79
N GLU A 666 -23.41 -3.54 -24.02
CA GLU A 666 -23.13 -2.41 -23.11
C GLU A 666 -23.01 -1.10 -23.91
N LEU A 667 -22.24 -1.12 -25.00
CA LEU A 667 -22.08 0.04 -25.89
C LEU A 667 -23.39 0.46 -26.55
N GLU A 668 -24.16 -0.49 -27.09
CA GLU A 668 -25.42 -0.20 -27.76
C GLU A 668 -26.44 0.39 -26.78
N THR A 669 -26.50 -0.12 -25.54
CA THR A 669 -27.35 0.43 -24.49
C THR A 669 -26.93 1.85 -24.09
N ALA A 670 -25.63 2.07 -23.87
CA ALA A 670 -25.08 3.38 -23.52
C ALA A 670 -25.35 4.44 -24.60
N ARG A 671 -25.14 4.09 -25.88
CA ARG A 671 -25.41 4.97 -27.03
C ARG A 671 -26.90 5.27 -27.18
N ARG A 672 -27.77 4.28 -26.95
CA ARG A 672 -29.22 4.50 -26.97
C ARG A 672 -29.63 5.53 -25.93
N ILE A 673 -29.18 5.36 -24.68
CA ILE A 673 -29.48 6.31 -23.58
C ILE A 673 -28.90 7.70 -23.92
N ALA A 674 -27.68 7.78 -24.43
CA ALA A 674 -27.07 9.05 -24.82
C ALA A 674 -27.86 9.77 -25.92
N GLU A 675 -28.33 9.04 -26.94
CA GLU A 675 -29.15 9.60 -28.01
C GLU A 675 -30.53 10.05 -27.53
N GLU A 676 -31.18 9.27 -26.64
CA GLU A 676 -32.44 9.66 -26.00
C GLU A 676 -32.25 10.98 -25.23
N VAL A 677 -31.22 11.06 -24.38
CA VAL A 677 -30.90 12.26 -23.60
C VAL A 677 -30.57 13.45 -24.51
N ARG A 678 -29.81 13.24 -25.59
CA ARG A 678 -29.48 14.30 -26.56
C ARG A 678 -30.76 14.90 -27.16
N GLN A 679 -31.70 14.05 -27.55
CA GLN A 679 -33.00 14.48 -28.10
C GLN A 679 -33.84 15.20 -27.05
N GLU A 680 -33.87 14.71 -25.81
CA GLU A 680 -34.56 15.33 -24.67
C GLU A 680 -34.10 16.78 -24.43
N VAL A 681 -32.79 17.04 -24.48
CA VAL A 681 -32.23 18.38 -24.25
C VAL A 681 -32.07 19.23 -25.53
N GLY A 682 -32.40 18.67 -26.70
CA GLY A 682 -32.30 19.36 -27.99
C GLY A 682 -30.87 19.73 -28.41
N ALA A 683 -29.86 18.95 -27.99
CA ALA A 683 -28.45 19.24 -28.30
C ALA A 683 -28.03 18.72 -29.69
N ALA A 684 -26.99 19.32 -30.27
CA ALA A 684 -26.37 18.80 -31.48
C ALA A 684 -25.65 17.46 -31.21
N PRO A 685 -25.47 16.58 -32.22
CA PRO A 685 -24.63 15.40 -32.10
C PRO A 685 -23.19 15.77 -31.71
N VAL A 686 -22.58 14.95 -30.86
CA VAL A 686 -21.17 15.03 -30.45
C VAL A 686 -20.48 13.71 -30.77
N GLU A 687 -19.16 13.72 -30.94
CA GLU A 687 -18.39 12.50 -31.13
C GLU A 687 -18.48 11.62 -29.87
N ILE A 688 -18.77 10.33 -30.05
CA ILE A 688 -18.84 9.33 -28.99
C ILE A 688 -17.78 8.27 -29.24
N GLY A 689 -16.86 8.13 -28.29
CA GLY A 689 -15.83 7.11 -28.26
C GLY A 689 -15.99 6.15 -27.10
N ILE A 690 -15.09 5.17 -27.05
CA ILE A 690 -14.96 4.25 -25.92
C ILE A 690 -13.51 4.14 -25.47
N MET A 691 -13.33 3.86 -24.19
CA MET A 691 -12.03 3.46 -23.68
C MET A 691 -11.78 1.99 -24.00
N ILE A 692 -10.70 1.69 -24.72
CA ILE A 692 -10.23 0.32 -24.98
C ILE A 692 -9.27 -0.04 -23.85
N GLU A 693 -9.81 -0.67 -22.83
CA GLU A 693 -9.07 -1.05 -21.62
C GLU A 693 -9.36 -2.48 -21.16
N ILE A 694 -10.31 -3.16 -21.78
CA ILE A 694 -10.65 -4.55 -21.47
C ILE A 694 -10.19 -5.45 -22.64
N PRO A 695 -9.48 -6.58 -22.37
CA PRO A 695 -9.02 -7.47 -23.43
C PRO A 695 -10.14 -7.96 -24.37
N SER A 696 -11.37 -8.19 -23.87
CA SER A 696 -12.51 -8.54 -24.72
C SER A 696 -12.85 -7.44 -25.73
N ALA A 697 -12.74 -6.16 -25.35
CA ALA A 697 -12.94 -5.03 -26.24
C ALA A 697 -11.89 -4.97 -27.34
N VAL A 698 -10.63 -5.32 -27.02
CA VAL A 698 -9.56 -5.45 -28.03
C VAL A 698 -9.91 -6.55 -29.04
N MET A 699 -10.37 -7.71 -28.56
CA MET A 699 -10.77 -8.82 -29.44
C MET A 699 -11.99 -8.47 -30.31
N MET A 700 -12.86 -7.59 -29.82
CA MET A 700 -14.07 -7.12 -30.52
C MET A 700 -13.88 -5.77 -31.21
N ALA A 701 -12.65 -5.23 -31.27
CA ALA A 701 -12.39 -3.86 -31.68
C ALA A 701 -12.92 -3.55 -33.09
N LEU A 702 -12.87 -4.51 -34.03
CA LEU A 702 -13.40 -4.32 -35.38
C LEU A 702 -14.92 -4.09 -35.41
N GLU A 703 -15.66 -4.74 -34.52
CA GLU A 703 -17.11 -4.59 -34.43
C GLU A 703 -17.52 -3.36 -33.61
N LEU A 704 -16.75 -3.05 -32.57
CA LEU A 704 -16.93 -1.83 -31.77
C LEU A 704 -16.63 -0.57 -32.60
N ALA A 705 -15.59 -0.59 -33.45
CA ALA A 705 -15.16 0.56 -34.25
C ALA A 705 -16.22 1.01 -35.27
N LYS A 706 -17.15 0.14 -35.68
CA LYS A 706 -18.27 0.49 -36.56
C LYS A 706 -19.35 1.33 -35.87
N ARG A 707 -19.28 1.46 -34.55
CA ARG A 707 -20.34 2.03 -33.69
C ARG A 707 -19.89 3.28 -32.94
N VAL A 708 -18.63 3.68 -33.06
CA VAL A 708 -18.06 4.81 -32.32
C VAL A 708 -17.25 5.67 -33.28
N ASP A 709 -16.97 6.90 -32.89
CA ASP A 709 -16.21 7.86 -33.69
C ASP A 709 -14.70 7.78 -33.43
N PHE A 710 -14.31 7.25 -32.26
CA PHE A 710 -12.91 7.07 -31.86
C PHE A 710 -12.73 6.03 -30.76
N PHE A 711 -11.48 5.59 -30.58
CA PHE A 711 -11.03 4.85 -29.41
C PHE A 711 -10.03 5.66 -28.59
N SER A 712 -10.01 5.47 -27.28
CA SER A 712 -8.89 5.87 -26.44
C SER A 712 -8.40 4.70 -25.61
N ILE A 713 -7.10 4.42 -25.63
CA ILE A 713 -6.56 3.25 -24.93
C ILE A 713 -6.27 3.61 -23.46
N GLY A 714 -7.00 2.98 -22.55
CA GLY A 714 -6.77 3.02 -21.11
C GLY A 714 -5.68 2.03 -20.72
N THR A 715 -4.41 2.40 -20.92
CA THR A 715 -3.29 1.45 -20.83
C THR A 715 -3.05 0.92 -19.41
N ASN A 716 -3.47 1.66 -18.38
CA ASN A 716 -3.36 1.22 -16.99
C ASN A 716 -4.22 -0.03 -16.74
N ASP A 717 -5.53 0.08 -16.98
CA ASP A 717 -6.50 -1.01 -16.84
C ASP A 717 -6.22 -2.12 -17.88
N LEU A 718 -5.86 -1.77 -19.12
CA LEU A 718 -5.47 -2.77 -20.13
C LEU A 718 -4.29 -3.62 -19.69
N THR A 719 -3.26 -3.01 -19.09
CA THR A 719 -2.09 -3.73 -18.57
C THR A 719 -2.51 -4.65 -17.42
N GLN A 720 -3.31 -4.13 -16.49
CA GLN A 720 -3.81 -4.89 -15.34
C GLN A 720 -4.57 -6.14 -15.79
N TYR A 721 -5.55 -6.01 -16.69
CA TYR A 721 -6.35 -7.17 -17.13
C TYR A 721 -5.59 -8.08 -18.10
N ALA A 722 -4.70 -7.54 -18.94
CA ALA A 722 -3.93 -8.37 -19.87
C ALA A 722 -2.87 -9.21 -19.16
N LEU A 723 -2.27 -8.69 -18.08
CA LEU A 723 -1.25 -9.41 -17.30
C LEU A 723 -1.83 -10.11 -16.06
N ALA A 724 -3.10 -9.86 -15.73
CA ALA A 724 -3.75 -10.29 -14.50
C ALA A 724 -2.96 -9.88 -13.25
N MET A 725 -2.48 -8.64 -13.24
CA MET A 725 -1.68 -8.07 -12.15
C MET A 725 -2.31 -6.78 -11.67
N ASP A 726 -2.81 -6.79 -10.44
CA ASP A 726 -3.32 -5.59 -9.77
C ASP A 726 -2.17 -4.60 -9.54
N ARG A 727 -2.36 -3.37 -10.02
CA ARG A 727 -1.41 -2.26 -9.89
C ARG A 727 -1.22 -1.79 -8.44
N MET A 728 -2.17 -2.10 -7.55
CA MET A 728 -2.10 -1.81 -6.12
C MET A 728 -1.40 -2.93 -5.34
N HIS A 729 -1.16 -4.08 -5.96
CA HIS A 729 -0.56 -5.22 -5.27
C HIS A 729 0.94 -4.97 -4.97
N PRO A 730 1.39 -5.05 -3.70
CA PRO A 730 2.72 -4.60 -3.27
C PRO A 730 3.89 -5.32 -3.96
N VAL A 731 3.71 -6.60 -4.30
CA VAL A 731 4.73 -7.41 -5.01
C VAL A 731 4.60 -7.31 -6.55
N LEU A 732 3.38 -7.44 -7.08
CA LEU A 732 3.13 -7.58 -8.52
C LEU A 732 3.13 -6.25 -9.28
N ALA A 733 2.86 -5.12 -8.60
CA ALA A 733 2.84 -3.80 -9.23
C ALA A 733 4.14 -3.46 -9.98
N LYS A 734 5.29 -3.94 -9.49
CA LYS A 734 6.61 -3.76 -10.14
C LYS A 734 6.75 -4.50 -11.47
N GLN A 735 5.91 -5.51 -11.71
CA GLN A 735 5.93 -6.34 -12.91
C GLN A 735 4.86 -5.88 -13.93
N ALA A 736 3.88 -5.07 -13.51
CA ALA A 736 2.79 -4.56 -14.33
C ALA A 736 3.28 -3.39 -15.22
N ASP A 737 4.03 -3.72 -16.27
CA ASP A 737 4.58 -2.74 -17.22
C ASP A 737 3.74 -2.64 -18.49
N GLY A 738 3.23 -1.45 -18.80
CA GLY A 738 2.43 -1.22 -20.01
C GLY A 738 3.22 -1.32 -21.33
N LEU A 739 4.57 -1.34 -21.28
CA LEU A 739 5.41 -1.66 -22.44
C LEU A 739 5.61 -3.17 -22.65
N HIS A 740 4.97 -4.02 -21.84
CA HIS A 740 5.03 -5.46 -22.03
C HIS A 740 4.56 -5.84 -23.45
N PRO A 741 5.27 -6.73 -24.18
CA PRO A 741 4.92 -7.06 -25.57
C PRO A 741 3.49 -7.57 -25.77
N ALA A 742 2.90 -8.23 -24.78
CA ALA A 742 1.49 -8.63 -24.83
C ALA A 742 0.55 -7.40 -24.90
N VAL A 743 0.79 -6.38 -24.08
CA VAL A 743 0.00 -5.14 -24.06
C VAL A 743 0.19 -4.38 -25.36
N LEU A 744 1.43 -4.27 -25.85
CA LEU A 744 1.72 -3.62 -27.14
C LEU A 744 1.03 -4.31 -28.33
N ARG A 745 0.92 -5.65 -28.33
CA ARG A 745 0.18 -6.38 -29.36
C ARG A 745 -1.32 -6.14 -29.28
N LEU A 746 -1.89 -6.02 -28.08
CA LEU A 746 -3.29 -5.64 -27.91
C LEU A 746 -3.55 -4.21 -28.43
N ILE A 747 -2.61 -3.30 -28.20
CA ILE A 747 -2.64 -1.94 -28.74
C ILE A 747 -2.58 -1.96 -30.28
N ASP A 748 -1.64 -2.70 -30.88
CA ASP A 748 -1.51 -2.85 -32.34
C ASP A 748 -2.79 -3.43 -32.96
N MET A 749 -3.39 -4.45 -32.35
CA MET A 749 -4.69 -5.00 -32.78
C MET A 749 -5.80 -3.95 -32.75
N THR A 750 -5.86 -3.15 -31.69
CA THR A 750 -6.84 -2.06 -31.55
C THR A 750 -6.66 -1.00 -32.64
N VAL A 751 -5.42 -0.56 -32.88
CA VAL A 751 -5.12 0.45 -33.91
C VAL A 751 -5.47 -0.06 -35.30
N ARG A 752 -5.10 -1.30 -35.64
CA ARG A 752 -5.46 -1.91 -36.94
C ARG A 752 -6.97 -1.99 -37.14
N ALA A 753 -7.72 -2.32 -36.10
CA ALA A 753 -9.18 -2.37 -36.15
C ALA A 753 -9.80 -0.98 -36.40
N ALA A 754 -9.29 0.04 -35.70
CA ALA A 754 -9.70 1.43 -35.91
C ALA A 754 -9.36 1.94 -37.32
N GLU A 755 -8.14 1.68 -37.81
CA GLU A 755 -7.73 2.03 -39.16
C GLU A 755 -8.62 1.37 -40.22
N ALA A 756 -8.97 0.09 -40.04
CA ALA A 756 -9.87 -0.63 -40.94
C ALA A 756 -11.29 -0.03 -40.97
N ALA A 757 -11.75 0.55 -39.86
CA ALA A 757 -13.04 1.23 -39.75
C ALA A 757 -12.98 2.72 -40.12
N GLY A 758 -11.79 3.30 -40.30
CA GLY A 758 -11.59 4.71 -40.61
C GLY A 758 -11.74 5.67 -39.42
N ILE A 759 -11.68 5.17 -38.18
CA ILE A 759 -11.71 5.98 -36.96
C ILE A 759 -10.30 6.19 -36.40
N TRP A 760 -10.13 7.18 -35.52
CA TRP A 760 -8.83 7.48 -34.90
C TRP A 760 -8.70 6.85 -33.50
N VAL A 761 -7.45 6.73 -33.04
CA VAL A 761 -7.11 6.15 -31.73
C VAL A 761 -6.25 7.12 -30.94
N GLY A 762 -6.67 7.41 -29.72
CA GLY A 762 -5.88 8.07 -28.68
C GLY A 762 -5.38 7.09 -27.62
N ALA A 763 -4.54 7.57 -26.69
CA ALA A 763 -4.12 6.83 -25.51
C ALA A 763 -4.00 7.76 -24.30
N CYS A 764 -4.60 7.40 -23.17
CA CYS A 764 -4.67 8.26 -21.98
C CYS A 764 -4.05 7.66 -20.71
N GLY A 765 -3.53 6.43 -20.77
CA GLY A 765 -2.84 5.81 -19.64
C GLY A 765 -1.34 6.13 -19.58
N GLY A 766 -0.66 5.66 -18.52
CA GLY A 766 0.66 6.15 -18.11
C GLY A 766 1.76 6.08 -19.18
N ILE A 767 1.72 5.05 -20.05
CA ILE A 767 2.72 4.90 -21.11
C ILE A 767 2.69 6.01 -22.17
N ALA A 768 1.61 6.78 -22.29
CA ALA A 768 1.56 7.94 -23.19
C ALA A 768 2.52 9.06 -22.73
N GLY A 769 2.79 9.15 -21.42
CA GLY A 769 3.73 10.09 -20.82
C GLY A 769 5.17 9.57 -20.71
N ASP A 770 5.45 8.35 -21.15
CA ASP A 770 6.80 7.77 -21.22
C ASP A 770 7.44 8.11 -22.58
N PRO A 771 8.69 8.61 -22.67
CA PRO A 771 9.32 8.96 -23.95
C PRO A 771 9.44 7.80 -24.95
N ILE A 772 9.73 6.58 -24.48
CA ILE A 772 9.76 5.38 -25.33
C ILE A 772 8.33 4.98 -25.67
N GLY A 773 7.43 5.03 -24.68
CA GLY A 773 6.01 4.74 -24.88
C GLY A 773 5.36 5.63 -25.94
N ALA A 774 5.57 6.95 -25.88
CA ALA A 774 5.06 7.90 -26.87
C ALA A 774 5.60 7.62 -28.29
N ALA A 775 6.88 7.26 -28.41
CA ALA A 775 7.47 6.89 -29.70
C ALA A 775 6.90 5.57 -30.25
N VAL A 776 6.77 4.54 -29.40
CA VAL A 776 6.16 3.26 -29.79
C VAL A 776 4.69 3.44 -30.15
N LEU A 777 3.89 4.12 -29.33
CA LEU A 777 2.46 4.34 -29.58
C LEU A 777 2.21 5.13 -30.86
N SER A 778 2.94 6.22 -31.07
CA SER A 778 2.85 6.98 -32.32
C SER A 778 3.27 6.14 -33.53
N GLY A 779 4.31 5.31 -33.39
CA GLY A 779 4.75 4.35 -34.40
C GLY A 779 3.73 3.26 -34.72
N LEU A 780 2.94 2.82 -33.72
CA LEU A 780 1.83 1.89 -33.90
C LEU A 780 0.63 2.53 -34.61
N GLY A 781 0.54 3.86 -34.64
CA GLY A 781 -0.53 4.61 -35.32
C GLY A 781 -1.49 5.35 -34.38
N VAL A 782 -1.17 5.44 -33.08
CA VAL A 782 -1.92 6.30 -32.15
C VAL A 782 -1.72 7.77 -32.52
N ARG A 783 -2.82 8.51 -32.65
CA ARG A 783 -2.83 9.89 -33.16
C ARG A 783 -2.95 10.96 -32.08
N GLU A 784 -3.41 10.59 -30.89
CA GLU A 784 -3.58 11.48 -29.74
C GLU A 784 -2.94 10.83 -28.49
N LEU A 785 -2.07 11.55 -27.80
CA LEU A 785 -1.45 11.14 -26.54
C LEU A 785 -1.92 12.07 -25.44
N SER A 786 -2.74 11.55 -24.53
CA SER A 786 -3.23 12.27 -23.36
C SER A 786 -2.36 11.97 -22.16
N VAL A 787 -1.67 13.00 -21.66
CA VAL A 787 -0.58 12.87 -20.67
C VAL A 787 -0.82 13.77 -19.46
N SER A 788 -0.03 13.59 -18.38
CA SER A 788 -0.07 14.54 -17.26
C SER A 788 0.41 15.92 -17.71
N ILE A 789 -0.15 16.98 -17.11
CA ILE A 789 0.16 18.38 -17.46
C ILE A 789 1.68 18.66 -17.52
N PRO A 790 2.51 18.23 -16.54
CA PRO A 790 3.95 18.48 -16.58
C PRO A 790 4.67 17.77 -17.74
N ALA A 791 4.12 16.68 -18.28
CA ALA A 791 4.74 15.89 -19.35
C ALA A 791 4.49 16.46 -20.75
N VAL A 792 3.48 17.34 -20.93
CA VAL A 792 3.04 17.84 -22.25
C VAL A 792 4.19 18.41 -23.07
N ALA A 793 4.96 19.35 -22.52
CA ALA A 793 6.05 20.00 -23.24
C ALA A 793 7.18 19.02 -23.62
N GLY A 794 7.52 18.12 -22.70
CA GLY A 794 8.57 17.12 -22.90
C GLY A 794 8.22 16.08 -23.96
N ILE A 795 6.99 15.55 -23.94
CA ILE A 795 6.52 14.60 -24.94
C ILE A 795 6.40 15.23 -26.32
N LYS A 796 5.89 16.47 -26.40
CA LYS A 796 5.90 17.22 -27.66
C LYS A 796 7.30 17.39 -28.23
N ALA A 797 8.25 17.79 -27.39
CA ALA A 797 9.63 17.94 -27.82
C ALA A 797 10.26 16.62 -28.25
N GLN A 798 9.96 15.52 -27.55
CA GLN A 798 10.43 14.19 -27.93
C GLN A 798 9.94 13.77 -29.32
N LEU A 799 8.64 13.93 -29.59
CA LEU A 799 8.07 13.60 -30.89
C LEU A 799 8.65 14.46 -32.02
N ARG A 800 9.02 15.71 -31.75
CA ARG A 800 9.71 16.59 -32.71
C ARG A 800 11.16 16.18 -33.01
N ARG A 801 11.75 15.27 -32.21
CA ARG A 801 13.16 14.84 -32.36
C ARG A 801 13.33 13.58 -33.21
N SER A 802 12.25 12.88 -33.57
CA SER A 802 12.30 11.67 -34.38
C SER A 802 11.44 11.78 -35.65
N ALA A 803 11.78 11.01 -36.66
CA ALA A 803 10.91 10.82 -37.82
C ALA A 803 9.84 9.76 -37.51
N MET A 804 8.63 9.89 -38.05
CA MET A 804 7.59 8.88 -37.90
C MET A 804 8.01 7.52 -38.47
N ALA A 805 8.84 7.51 -39.51
CA ALA A 805 9.45 6.28 -40.02
C ALA A 805 10.30 5.54 -38.97
N GLU A 806 11.03 6.26 -38.10
CA GLU A 806 11.82 5.69 -37.01
C GLU A 806 10.92 5.17 -35.90
N ASN A 807 9.89 5.92 -35.53
CA ASN A 807 8.90 5.48 -34.53
C ASN A 807 8.20 4.19 -34.97
N ARG A 808 7.85 4.06 -36.26
CA ARG A 808 7.28 2.82 -36.84
C ARG A 808 8.26 1.65 -36.80
N ASP A 809 9.54 1.89 -37.02
CA ASP A 809 10.57 0.84 -36.91
C ASP A 809 10.75 0.39 -35.46
N LEU A 810 10.82 1.34 -34.52
CA LEU A 810 10.87 1.08 -33.10
C LEU A 810 9.67 0.27 -32.63
N ALA A 811 8.45 0.66 -33.04
CA ALA A 811 7.23 -0.08 -32.73
C ALA A 811 7.26 -1.52 -33.26
N ARG A 812 7.75 -1.74 -34.50
CA ARG A 812 7.91 -3.09 -35.07
C ARG A 812 8.87 -3.94 -34.24
N ARG A 813 10.00 -3.37 -33.81
CA ARG A 813 10.99 -4.05 -32.96
C ARG A 813 10.42 -4.33 -31.56
N ALA A 814 9.66 -3.40 -30.99
CA ALA A 814 9.00 -3.57 -29.70
C ALA A 814 7.98 -4.72 -29.72
N LEU A 815 7.16 -4.83 -30.77
CA LEU A 815 6.22 -5.94 -30.95
C LEU A 815 6.91 -7.32 -31.06
N ALA A 816 8.13 -7.35 -31.60
CA ALA A 816 8.94 -8.55 -31.76
C ALA A 816 9.69 -8.98 -30.49
N CYS A 817 9.73 -8.14 -29.46
CA CYS A 817 10.37 -8.46 -28.18
C CYS A 817 9.60 -9.53 -27.39
N THR A 818 10.30 -10.13 -26.41
CA THR A 818 9.76 -11.16 -25.53
C THR A 818 9.43 -10.66 -24.13
N THR A 819 10.13 -9.63 -23.65
CA THR A 819 9.92 -9.06 -22.30
C THR A 819 9.79 -7.54 -22.35
N ALA A 820 9.20 -6.95 -21.30
CA ALA A 820 9.15 -5.49 -21.16
C ALA A 820 10.56 -4.87 -21.05
N ALA A 821 11.50 -5.59 -20.41
CA ALA A 821 12.90 -5.17 -20.31
C ALA A 821 13.57 -5.06 -21.69
N ASP A 822 13.31 -6.02 -22.58
CA ASP A 822 13.82 -5.97 -23.96
C ASP A 822 13.29 -4.74 -24.72
N VAL A 823 11.98 -4.45 -24.58
CA VAL A 823 11.35 -3.27 -25.19
C VAL A 823 11.99 -1.99 -24.68
N ARG A 824 12.17 -1.86 -23.36
CA ARG A 824 12.81 -0.70 -22.74
C ARG A 824 14.28 -0.56 -23.10
N GLY A 825 14.95 -1.66 -23.49
CA GLY A 825 16.31 -1.67 -24.00
C GLY A 825 16.45 -1.22 -25.46
N LEU A 826 15.34 -1.01 -26.18
CA LEU A 826 15.38 -0.55 -27.57
C LEU A 826 15.85 0.90 -27.65
N LYS A 827 16.78 1.14 -28.57
CA LYS A 827 17.24 2.46 -29.01
C LYS A 827 16.59 2.84 -30.32
#